data_AF-A0A0S8C263-F1
#
_entry.id   AF-A0A0S8C263-F1
#
_cell.length_a   1.000
_cell.length_b   1.000
_cell.length_c   1.000
_cell.angle_alpha   90.00
_cell.angle_beta   90.00
_cell.angle_gamma   90.00
#
_symmetry.space_group_name_H-M   'P 1'
#
loop_
_entity.id
_entity.type
_entity.pdbx_description
1 polymer ?
#
loop_
_entity_poly.entity_id
_entity_poly.type
_entity_poly.pdbx_seq_one_letter_code
_entity_poly.pdbx_strand_id
1 'polypeptide(L)'
;MLDSNSHPRASSAALVLCVMVTAASGCASEETFVVADDIFAELGAPLPSATQEQIAAFERGREAALRRFTPAEGLGPEFNVTFCASCHEKPVLGGGASHYRDFLLVGDELSPGTVVPRGQNGVQRQFSLDSGLAPSDPLANISATRNPIPFFGAGLLAEIPDAEILRLADPDDADGDGISGRVNYDGSVVGRFGRKAQTARIELFIRGPLFNHLGITSDPLPNDRRRELLGFEAEAASKPDAAIDGIGAIIAAQAVIPDEPTADLDDVADPEISESELFDLVSFALLLAAPAPDAPTPGTERGEQSFRRIGCGKCHLPSLRSPRGAIPAYTDLLLHDMGDELADGFPMGRASGREFRTQPLWGIAAASPYLHDGRAGTIEEAIRWHGGEAESIRDAYLALEPGDRLDLIAFLESLGGAVQRTAGLLPPDAELPRSGEYGAPLADLDAEQEARFEQGRALFDRDFSYGEGVGPTFNGDACRSCHFDPVIGGAGPSGVDVMRQGIFSGFTFNAPEAGTELPRHATTAQRPEADAEANFFEPRQTPSTLGLGLLERIPRTTIEALADPDDENGDGIAGRAHVLDSGELGRFGWKASIPSLREFVRDALSAEMGMTLPDEPGFSRGILQDDDGVMDPEVDALTIDGLTAFLALLAPPPRTRVDRVAEDAGEEIFVSVGCALCHVPLLQTDEGIEVRAYTDLLLHDVAESGSFGIEEGDAGIREFRTPPLWGVSQTAPYLHDGRASTLQEAIQAHAGEASATRDRVGELIEAERAALLAFLRSL
;
A
#
# COMPACT_ATOMS: atom_id res chain seq x y z
N MET A 1 -41.06 -41.60 -2.24
CA MET A 1 -42.06 -40.58 -1.86
C MET A 1 -41.24 -39.50 -1.18
N LEU A 2 -40.89 -38.41 -1.89
CA LEU A 2 -41.79 -37.28 -2.25
C LEU A 2 -42.34 -36.62 -0.96
N ASP A 3 -42.33 -35.32 -0.70
CA ASP A 3 -41.79 -34.10 -1.34
C ASP A 3 -41.87 -32.94 -0.29
N SER A 4 -41.24 -31.77 -0.41
CA SER A 4 -39.99 -31.29 -1.06
C SER A 4 -39.78 -29.81 -0.62
N ASN A 5 -38.56 -29.24 -0.69
CA ASN A 5 -38.34 -27.77 -0.70
C ASN A 5 -36.89 -27.38 -1.05
N SER A 6 -36.62 -27.25 -2.35
CA SER A 6 -35.41 -26.63 -2.88
C SER A 6 -35.73 -25.18 -3.30
N HIS A 7 -35.11 -24.20 -2.66
CA HIS A 7 -35.06 -22.84 -3.22
C HIS A 7 -34.12 -22.84 -4.43
N PRO A 8 -34.50 -22.27 -5.57
CA PRO A 8 -33.61 -22.19 -6.73
C PRO A 8 -32.56 -21.11 -6.48
N ARG A 9 -31.28 -21.45 -6.63
CA ARG A 9 -30.26 -20.46 -6.99
C ARG A 9 -30.64 -19.92 -8.37
N ALA A 10 -31.06 -18.67 -8.44
CA ALA A 10 -31.19 -17.98 -9.71
C ALA A 10 -29.77 -17.76 -10.25
N SER A 11 -29.34 -18.63 -11.18
CA SER A 11 -28.27 -18.26 -12.08
C SER A 11 -28.80 -17.11 -12.93
N SER A 12 -28.30 -15.90 -12.69
CA SER A 12 -28.53 -14.77 -13.58
C SER A 12 -27.89 -15.13 -14.91
N ALA A 13 -28.69 -15.60 -15.87
CA ALA A 13 -28.24 -15.81 -17.22
C ALA A 13 -27.67 -14.48 -17.73
N ALA A 14 -26.37 -14.48 -18.06
CA ALA A 14 -25.71 -13.33 -18.67
C ALA A 14 -26.56 -12.88 -19.86
N LEU A 15 -27.11 -11.66 -19.75
CA LEU A 15 -27.78 -11.04 -20.87
C LEU A 15 -26.70 -10.81 -21.92
N VAL A 16 -26.83 -11.39 -23.11
CA VAL A 16 -25.96 -11.05 -24.25
C VAL A 16 -26.24 -9.58 -24.59
N LEU A 17 -25.51 -8.70 -23.94
CA LEU A 17 -25.62 -7.27 -24.09
C LEU A 17 -24.91 -6.93 -25.40
N CYS A 18 -25.68 -6.86 -26.49
CA CYS A 18 -25.23 -6.20 -27.71
C CYS A 18 -25.02 -4.71 -27.41
N VAL A 19 -23.89 -4.37 -26.80
CA VAL A 19 -23.40 -3.01 -26.69
C VAL A 19 -23.08 -2.56 -28.12
N MET A 20 -24.02 -1.84 -28.74
CA MET A 20 -23.81 -1.28 -30.07
C MET A 20 -22.89 -0.05 -29.98
N VAL A 21 -21.60 -0.32 -29.79
CA VAL A 21 -20.52 0.64 -29.97
C VAL A 21 -20.60 1.18 -31.40
N THR A 22 -21.07 2.41 -31.52
CA THR A 22 -21.41 3.05 -32.79
C THR A 22 -20.36 4.11 -33.11
N ALA A 23 -19.29 3.68 -33.80
CA ALA A 23 -18.27 4.56 -34.33
C ALA A 23 -18.81 5.32 -35.57
N ALA A 24 -19.25 6.56 -35.36
CA ALA A 24 -19.88 7.39 -36.39
C ALA A 24 -18.88 8.36 -37.04
N SER A 25 -17.82 7.83 -37.67
CA SER A 25 -16.96 8.62 -38.55
C SER A 25 -17.59 8.77 -39.93
N GLY A 26 -17.62 10.00 -40.45
CA GLY A 26 -18.29 10.33 -41.71
C GLY A 26 -17.76 9.49 -42.89
N CYS A 27 -18.66 8.76 -43.56
CA CYS A 27 -18.37 7.95 -44.74
C CYS A 27 -17.44 6.73 -44.55
N ALA A 28 -17.54 6.04 -43.41
CA ALA A 28 -17.25 4.60 -43.32
C ALA A 28 -18.50 3.82 -42.91
N SER A 29 -18.56 2.52 -43.22
CA SER A 29 -19.67 1.65 -42.81
C SER A 29 -19.68 1.45 -41.30
N GLU A 30 -20.85 1.53 -40.66
CA GLU A 30 -21.05 1.19 -39.24
C GLU A 30 -20.60 -0.25 -38.96
N GLU A 31 -19.40 -0.43 -38.41
CA GLU A 31 -18.93 -1.73 -37.94
C GLU A 31 -19.51 -2.00 -36.54
N THR A 32 -20.52 -2.87 -36.48
CA THR A 32 -21.01 -3.41 -35.21
C THR A 32 -19.98 -4.37 -34.62
N PHE A 33 -19.29 -3.92 -33.59
CA PHE A 33 -18.39 -4.76 -32.80
C PHE A 33 -19.18 -5.74 -31.93
N VAL A 34 -18.80 -7.01 -31.97
CA VAL A 34 -19.26 -8.02 -31.01
C VAL A 34 -18.24 -8.04 -29.88
N VAL A 35 -18.66 -7.59 -28.69
CA VAL A 35 -17.86 -7.69 -27.47
C VAL A 35 -17.55 -9.18 -27.22
N ALA A 36 -16.32 -9.48 -26.80
CA ALA A 36 -15.95 -10.85 -26.50
C ALA A 36 -16.78 -11.38 -25.31
N ASP A 37 -17.41 -12.54 -25.48
CA ASP A 37 -18.10 -13.25 -24.40
C ASP A 37 -17.09 -13.68 -23.31
N ASP A 38 -17.58 -13.89 -22.08
CA ASP A 38 -16.81 -14.46 -20.96
C ASP A 38 -15.54 -13.70 -20.51
N ILE A 39 -15.47 -12.37 -20.77
CA ILE A 39 -14.36 -11.49 -20.32
C ILE A 39 -14.61 -10.75 -19.00
N PHE A 40 -15.85 -10.70 -18.54
CA PHE A 40 -16.27 -9.84 -17.41
C PHE A 40 -16.53 -10.63 -16.13
N ALA A 41 -16.07 -10.10 -15.00
CA ALA A 41 -16.44 -10.55 -13.66
C ALA A 41 -16.39 -9.37 -12.67
N GLU A 42 -16.61 -9.64 -11.38
CA GLU A 42 -16.28 -8.68 -10.31
C GLU A 42 -14.76 -8.40 -10.31
N LEU A 43 -14.36 -7.20 -9.90
CA LEU A 43 -12.95 -6.87 -9.68
C LEU A 43 -12.30 -7.88 -8.74
N GLY A 44 -11.04 -8.24 -9.02
CA GLY A 44 -10.29 -9.25 -8.27
C GLY A 44 -10.64 -10.70 -8.61
N ALA A 45 -11.71 -10.96 -9.37
CA ALA A 45 -12.04 -12.30 -9.82
C ALA A 45 -11.24 -12.69 -11.09
N PRO A 46 -10.95 -13.99 -11.29
CA PRO A 46 -10.34 -14.47 -12.51
C PRO A 46 -11.33 -14.46 -13.69
N LEU A 47 -10.79 -14.41 -14.92
CA LEU A 47 -11.55 -14.48 -16.17
C LEU A 47 -12.47 -15.71 -16.20
N PRO A 48 -13.78 -15.55 -16.49
CA PRO A 48 -14.70 -16.68 -16.63
C PRO A 48 -14.27 -17.72 -17.67
N SER A 49 -13.49 -17.31 -18.68
CA SER A 49 -12.94 -18.18 -19.72
C SER A 49 -11.74 -19.04 -19.29
N ALA A 50 -11.22 -18.89 -18.06
CA ALA A 50 -9.99 -19.56 -17.61
C ALA A 50 -10.19 -21.07 -17.39
N THR A 51 -9.17 -21.89 -17.74
CA THR A 51 -9.20 -23.34 -17.47
C THR A 51 -8.99 -23.64 -15.99
N GLN A 52 -9.30 -24.87 -15.55
CA GLN A 52 -9.11 -25.27 -14.16
C GLN A 52 -7.63 -25.19 -13.70
N GLU A 53 -6.69 -25.43 -14.62
CA GLU A 53 -5.25 -25.28 -14.43
C GLU A 53 -4.85 -23.81 -14.31
N GLN A 54 -5.42 -22.94 -15.15
CA GLN A 54 -5.23 -21.49 -15.07
C GLN A 54 -5.78 -20.90 -13.76
N ILE A 55 -6.97 -21.33 -13.32
CA ILE A 55 -7.52 -20.97 -12.01
C ILE A 55 -6.60 -21.43 -10.87
N ALA A 56 -6.02 -22.64 -10.97
CA ALA A 56 -5.08 -23.12 -9.97
C ALA A 56 -3.77 -22.30 -9.94
N ALA A 57 -3.30 -21.82 -11.09
CA ALA A 57 -2.15 -20.89 -11.17
C ALA A 57 -2.50 -19.50 -10.63
N PHE A 58 -3.69 -18.97 -10.96
CA PHE A 58 -4.20 -17.72 -10.42
C PHE A 58 -4.25 -17.70 -8.89
N GLU A 59 -4.78 -18.75 -8.26
CA GLU A 59 -4.85 -18.82 -6.78
C GLU A 59 -3.45 -18.89 -6.13
N ARG A 60 -2.51 -19.66 -6.70
CA ARG A 60 -1.12 -19.68 -6.20
C ARG A 60 -0.40 -18.34 -6.42
N GLY A 61 -0.68 -17.66 -7.54
CA GLY A 61 -0.16 -16.31 -7.80
C GLY A 61 -0.76 -15.27 -6.86
N ARG A 62 -2.02 -15.44 -6.46
CA ARG A 62 -2.70 -14.63 -5.44
C ARG A 62 -2.07 -14.83 -4.06
N GLU A 63 -1.74 -16.06 -3.69
CA GLU A 63 -0.97 -16.39 -2.48
C GLU A 63 0.45 -15.78 -2.52
N ALA A 64 1.16 -15.89 -3.65
CA ALA A 64 2.48 -15.27 -3.84
C ALA A 64 2.44 -13.73 -3.77
N ALA A 65 1.40 -13.09 -4.33
CA ALA A 65 1.23 -11.63 -4.25
C ALA A 65 0.99 -11.13 -2.81
N LEU A 66 0.40 -11.97 -1.96
CA LEU A 66 0.16 -11.70 -0.53
C LEU A 66 1.35 -12.09 0.37
N ARG A 67 2.33 -12.86 -0.13
CA ARG A 67 3.50 -13.28 0.65
C ARG A 67 4.39 -12.09 0.97
N ARG A 68 4.67 -11.92 2.27
CA ARG A 68 5.63 -10.93 2.78
C ARG A 68 7.00 -11.54 2.85
N PHE A 69 7.96 -10.90 2.20
CA PHE A 69 9.36 -11.28 2.25
C PHE A 69 10.00 -10.69 3.50
N THR A 70 10.69 -11.54 4.25
CA THR A 70 11.60 -11.15 5.32
C THR A 70 13.04 -11.04 4.79
N PRO A 71 13.97 -10.40 5.52
CA PRO A 71 15.40 -10.43 5.15
C PRO A 71 15.97 -11.84 4.99
N ALA A 72 15.44 -12.83 5.74
CA ALA A 72 15.81 -14.24 5.60
C ALA A 72 15.26 -14.94 4.34
N GLU A 73 14.37 -14.27 3.59
CA GLU A 73 13.82 -14.68 2.30
C GLU A 73 14.28 -13.77 1.15
N GLY A 74 15.27 -12.91 1.41
CA GLY A 74 15.92 -12.04 0.43
C GLY A 74 15.28 -10.66 0.23
N LEU A 75 14.49 -10.19 1.19
CA LEU A 75 14.09 -8.77 1.19
C LEU A 75 15.32 -7.88 1.37
N GLY A 76 15.51 -6.89 0.48
CA GLY A 76 16.50 -5.83 0.65
C GLY A 76 17.62 -5.83 -0.40
N PRO A 77 18.86 -5.44 -0.05
CA PRO A 77 19.25 -4.77 1.21
C PRO A 77 18.57 -3.41 1.42
N GLU A 78 18.00 -2.83 0.35
CA GLU A 78 17.13 -1.65 0.38
C GLU A 78 15.76 -1.98 -0.20
N PHE A 79 14.67 -1.34 0.26
CA PHE A 79 13.32 -1.62 -0.23
C PHE A 79 12.36 -0.44 -0.05
N ASN A 80 11.17 -0.57 -0.66
CA ASN A 80 10.03 0.34 -0.52
C ASN A 80 8.83 -0.37 0.13
N VAL A 81 8.62 -1.64 -0.21
CA VAL A 81 7.55 -2.49 0.33
C VAL A 81 8.08 -3.90 0.53
N THR A 82 7.35 -4.75 1.27
CA THR A 82 7.76 -6.13 1.55
C THR A 82 6.89 -7.19 0.85
N PHE A 83 5.87 -6.79 0.09
CA PHE A 83 4.97 -7.69 -0.65
C PHE A 83 4.22 -6.95 -1.77
N CYS A 84 3.82 -7.67 -2.82
CA CYS A 84 3.19 -7.08 -4.01
C CYS A 84 1.80 -6.47 -3.72
N ALA A 85 0.97 -7.16 -2.91
CA ALA A 85 -0.39 -6.71 -2.63
C ALA A 85 -0.45 -5.33 -1.97
N SER A 86 0.59 -4.92 -1.22
CA SER A 86 0.65 -3.62 -0.55
C SER A 86 0.48 -2.42 -1.49
N CYS A 87 0.86 -2.53 -2.76
CA CYS A 87 0.68 -1.49 -3.78
C CYS A 87 -0.51 -1.76 -4.72
N HIS A 88 -1.18 -2.90 -4.57
CA HIS A 88 -2.18 -3.42 -5.52
C HIS A 88 -3.40 -3.96 -4.78
N GLU A 89 -3.87 -3.22 -3.78
CA GLU A 89 -4.88 -3.62 -2.80
C GLU A 89 -6.25 -2.96 -3.01
N LYS A 90 -6.32 -1.81 -3.69
CA LYS A 90 -7.53 -0.97 -3.78
C LYS A 90 -8.17 -1.02 -5.18
N PRO A 91 -9.48 -1.31 -5.30
CA PRO A 91 -10.45 -1.61 -4.23
C PRO A 91 -10.35 -3.05 -3.70
N VAL A 92 -9.64 -3.91 -4.45
CA VAL A 92 -9.36 -5.30 -4.13
C VAL A 92 -7.99 -5.68 -4.71
N LEU A 93 -7.46 -6.83 -4.29
CA LEU A 93 -6.19 -7.37 -4.77
C LEU A 93 -6.13 -7.44 -6.32
N GLY A 94 -5.07 -6.88 -6.89
CA GLY A 94 -4.91 -6.65 -8.33
C GLY A 94 -5.26 -5.22 -8.78
N GLY A 95 -5.70 -4.36 -7.86
CA GLY A 95 -6.02 -2.96 -8.10
C GLY A 95 -4.81 -2.02 -8.04
N GLY A 96 -5.07 -0.76 -7.74
CA GLY A 96 -4.04 0.24 -7.40
C GLY A 96 -3.85 0.36 -5.88
N ALA A 97 -3.40 1.54 -5.44
CA ALA A 97 -3.32 1.89 -4.02
C ALA A 97 -3.47 3.41 -3.84
N SER A 98 -3.66 3.83 -2.58
CA SER A 98 -3.69 5.24 -2.20
C SER A 98 -2.28 5.84 -2.08
N HIS A 99 -2.20 7.15 -1.82
CA HIS A 99 -0.99 7.98 -1.81
C HIS A 99 0.16 7.46 -0.94
N TYR A 100 -0.10 6.76 0.16
CA TYR A 100 0.96 6.16 0.99
C TYR A 100 1.78 5.06 0.27
N ARG A 101 1.36 4.67 -0.94
CA ARG A 101 2.06 3.74 -1.84
C ARG A 101 2.54 4.40 -3.14
N ASP A 102 2.35 5.71 -3.26
CA ASP A 102 3.01 6.48 -4.30
C ASP A 102 4.53 6.40 -4.11
N PHE A 103 5.27 6.30 -5.20
CA PHE A 103 6.72 6.16 -5.18
C PHE A 103 7.40 7.18 -6.07
N LEU A 104 8.66 7.47 -5.74
CA LEU A 104 9.44 8.50 -6.40
C LEU A 104 10.34 7.92 -7.47
N LEU A 105 10.27 8.52 -8.65
CA LEU A 105 11.29 8.44 -9.67
C LEU A 105 12.38 9.45 -9.37
N VAL A 106 13.63 9.06 -9.61
CA VAL A 106 14.81 9.93 -9.45
C VAL A 106 15.74 9.80 -10.65
N GLY A 107 16.28 10.93 -11.09
CA GLY A 107 17.09 11.01 -12.30
C GLY A 107 18.07 12.19 -12.30
N ASP A 108 19.07 12.10 -13.17
CA ASP A 108 20.01 13.16 -13.50
C ASP A 108 19.71 13.64 -14.93
N GLU A 109 18.98 14.75 -15.03
CA GLU A 109 18.74 15.46 -16.28
C GLU A 109 20.02 16.21 -16.71
N LEU A 110 20.66 15.68 -17.76
CA LEU A 110 21.88 16.26 -18.33
C LEU A 110 21.57 17.44 -19.27
N SER A 111 20.37 17.43 -19.84
CA SER A 111 19.78 18.48 -20.69
C SER A 111 18.29 18.18 -20.87
N PRO A 112 17.43 19.17 -21.18
CA PRO A 112 15.98 18.99 -21.29
C PRO A 112 15.55 17.73 -22.05
N GLY A 113 14.85 16.83 -21.37
CA GLY A 113 14.36 15.55 -21.92
C GLY A 113 15.41 14.44 -22.05
N THR A 114 16.60 14.60 -21.46
CA THR A 114 17.67 13.58 -21.40
C THR A 114 18.00 13.28 -19.94
N VAL A 115 17.31 12.29 -19.37
CA VAL A 115 17.40 11.91 -17.95
C VAL A 115 18.07 10.55 -17.78
N VAL A 116 19.17 10.49 -17.04
CA VAL A 116 19.80 9.23 -16.61
C VAL A 116 19.11 8.74 -15.33
N PRO A 117 18.56 7.51 -15.27
CA PRO A 117 17.88 7.01 -14.08
C PRO A 117 18.86 6.85 -12.91
N ARG A 118 18.45 7.28 -11.71
CA ARG A 118 19.21 7.15 -10.45
C ARG A 118 18.51 6.22 -9.48
N GLY A 119 19.10 5.95 -8.31
CA GLY A 119 18.60 4.94 -7.39
C GLY A 119 18.53 3.56 -8.06
N GLN A 120 17.58 2.73 -7.65
CA GLN A 120 17.39 1.40 -8.24
C GLN A 120 16.59 1.49 -9.54
N ASN A 121 17.29 1.49 -10.68
CA ASN A 121 16.69 1.54 -12.03
C ASN A 121 15.76 2.76 -12.28
N GLY A 122 16.00 3.87 -11.57
CA GLY A 122 15.14 5.07 -11.62
C GLY A 122 14.19 5.21 -10.43
N VAL A 123 14.12 4.23 -9.52
CA VAL A 123 13.26 4.25 -8.33
C VAL A 123 14.07 4.62 -7.10
N GLN A 124 13.60 5.59 -6.31
CA GLN A 124 14.13 5.87 -4.98
C GLN A 124 13.66 4.78 -4.00
N ARG A 125 14.61 4.13 -3.32
CA ARG A 125 14.34 3.26 -2.17
C ARG A 125 14.12 4.12 -0.93
N GLN A 126 13.26 3.69 -0.01
CA GLN A 126 12.96 4.41 1.22
C GLN A 126 13.71 3.82 2.42
N PHE A 127 13.74 2.49 2.53
CA PHE A 127 14.30 1.76 3.66
C PHE A 127 15.60 1.05 3.29
N SER A 128 16.53 0.97 4.25
CA SER A 128 17.76 0.18 4.21
C SER A 128 17.84 -0.70 5.46
N LEU A 129 18.17 -1.99 5.30
CA LEU A 129 18.37 -2.90 6.42
C LEU A 129 19.63 -2.57 7.25
N ASP A 130 20.63 -1.94 6.63
CA ASP A 130 21.89 -1.58 7.28
C ASP A 130 21.82 -0.22 7.99
N SER A 131 21.19 0.78 7.35
CA SER A 131 21.22 2.18 7.79
C SER A 131 19.85 2.78 8.15
N GLY A 132 18.78 1.99 8.12
CA GLY A 132 17.40 2.45 8.31
C GLY A 132 16.87 3.21 7.10
N LEU A 133 17.46 4.38 6.79
CA LEU A 133 17.13 5.20 5.64
C LEU A 133 18.01 4.81 4.44
N ALA A 134 17.40 4.41 3.32
CA ALA A 134 18.13 4.25 2.06
C ALA A 134 18.54 5.64 1.52
N PRO A 135 19.81 5.88 1.13
CA PRO A 135 20.28 7.19 0.70
C PRO A 135 19.66 7.64 -0.64
N SER A 136 19.51 8.94 -0.81
CA SER A 136 19.21 9.55 -2.12
C SER A 136 20.51 9.72 -2.93
N ASP A 137 20.48 9.52 -4.26
CA ASP A 137 21.66 9.79 -5.12
C ASP A 137 21.92 11.31 -5.17
N PRO A 138 23.09 11.81 -4.75
CA PRO A 138 23.41 13.24 -4.73
C PRO A 138 23.58 13.87 -6.12
N LEU A 139 23.53 13.07 -7.19
CA LEU A 139 23.47 13.53 -8.58
C LEU A 139 22.03 13.60 -9.12
N ALA A 140 21.02 13.12 -8.38
CA ALA A 140 19.64 13.28 -8.78
C ALA A 140 19.24 14.76 -8.73
N ASN A 141 18.72 15.29 -9.84
CA ASN A 141 18.29 16.68 -9.99
C ASN A 141 16.86 16.82 -10.53
N ILE A 142 16.22 15.70 -10.86
CA ILE A 142 14.81 15.59 -11.26
C ILE A 142 14.15 14.43 -10.52
N SER A 143 12.91 14.65 -10.07
CA SER A 143 12.06 13.64 -9.43
C SER A 143 10.61 13.74 -9.89
N ALA A 144 9.86 12.65 -9.78
CA ALA A 144 8.44 12.60 -10.11
C ALA A 144 7.71 11.51 -9.31
N THR A 145 6.45 11.79 -8.94
CA THR A 145 5.59 10.82 -8.25
C THR A 145 4.95 9.83 -9.22
N ARG A 146 4.72 8.61 -8.74
CA ARG A 146 4.04 7.53 -9.46
C ARG A 146 3.09 6.79 -8.54
N ASN A 147 1.83 6.76 -8.94
CA ASN A 147 0.81 5.93 -8.30
C ASN A 147 0.78 4.53 -8.94
N PRO A 148 0.64 3.43 -8.17
CA PRO A 148 0.49 2.07 -8.69
C PRO A 148 -0.65 1.91 -9.69
N ILE A 149 -0.57 0.94 -10.60
CA ILE A 149 -1.61 0.69 -11.62
C ILE A 149 -2.42 -0.58 -11.34
N PRO A 150 -3.74 -0.59 -11.62
CA PRO A 150 -4.53 -1.80 -11.61
C PRO A 150 -4.19 -2.74 -12.78
N PHE A 151 -4.32 -4.04 -12.53
CA PHE A 151 -4.08 -5.13 -13.50
C PHE A 151 -5.37 -5.72 -14.10
N PHE A 152 -6.56 -5.19 -13.74
CA PHE A 152 -7.84 -5.70 -14.24
C PHE A 152 -7.92 -5.71 -15.77
N GLY A 153 -8.13 -6.90 -16.34
CA GLY A 153 -8.15 -7.14 -17.78
C GLY A 153 -6.78 -7.10 -18.48
N ALA A 154 -5.65 -7.14 -17.76
CA ALA A 154 -4.32 -7.05 -18.37
C ALA A 154 -4.05 -8.14 -19.42
N GLY A 155 -4.54 -9.37 -19.23
CA GLY A 155 -4.45 -10.43 -20.23
C GLY A 155 -5.33 -10.22 -21.47
N LEU A 156 -6.42 -9.44 -21.35
CA LEU A 156 -7.22 -9.03 -22.51
C LEU A 156 -6.46 -8.00 -23.36
N LEU A 157 -5.67 -7.12 -22.72
CA LEU A 157 -4.76 -6.21 -23.42
C LEU A 157 -3.56 -6.94 -24.03
N ALA A 158 -3.10 -8.03 -23.41
CA ALA A 158 -2.06 -8.91 -23.96
C ALA A 158 -2.48 -9.57 -25.29
N GLU A 159 -3.78 -9.83 -25.49
CA GLU A 159 -4.32 -10.43 -26.72
C GLU A 159 -4.60 -9.45 -27.86
N ILE A 160 -4.42 -8.14 -27.66
CA ILE A 160 -4.63 -7.15 -28.72
C ILE A 160 -3.45 -7.22 -29.70
N PRO A 161 -3.67 -7.53 -31.00
CA PRO A 161 -2.59 -7.67 -31.95
C PRO A 161 -1.90 -6.32 -32.20
N ASP A 162 -0.57 -6.32 -32.31
CA ASP A 162 0.22 -5.12 -32.64
C ASP A 162 -0.30 -4.38 -33.88
N ALA A 163 -0.83 -5.12 -34.86
CA ALA A 163 -1.41 -4.56 -36.08
C ALA A 163 -2.67 -3.70 -35.84
N GLU A 164 -3.43 -3.92 -34.76
CA GLU A 164 -4.57 -3.07 -34.41
C GLU A 164 -4.10 -1.77 -33.77
N ILE A 165 -3.12 -1.81 -32.87
CA ILE A 165 -2.52 -0.61 -32.24
C ILE A 165 -1.81 0.23 -33.31
N LEU A 166 -1.03 -0.39 -34.19
CA LEU A 166 -0.35 0.28 -35.31
C LEU A 166 -1.32 0.89 -36.34
N ARG A 167 -2.56 0.40 -36.44
CA ARG A 167 -3.61 0.95 -37.31
C ARG A 167 -4.21 2.25 -36.76
N LEU A 168 -4.08 2.49 -35.46
CA LEU A 168 -4.63 3.65 -34.76
C LEU A 168 -3.63 4.81 -34.64
N ALA A 169 -2.34 4.52 -34.81
CA ALA A 169 -1.28 5.51 -34.68
C ALA A 169 -1.35 6.58 -35.79
N ASP A 170 -1.42 7.85 -35.39
CA ASP A 170 -1.31 9.01 -36.27
C ASP A 170 -0.28 10.00 -35.72
N PRO A 171 1.02 9.68 -35.80
CA PRO A 171 2.08 10.51 -35.21
C PRO A 171 2.33 11.85 -35.92
N ASP A 172 1.63 12.12 -37.04
CA ASP A 172 1.80 13.30 -37.88
C ASP A 172 0.53 14.19 -37.94
N ASP A 173 -0.53 13.89 -37.16
CA ASP A 173 -1.85 14.56 -37.18
C ASP A 173 -2.41 14.66 -38.62
N ALA A 174 -2.46 13.51 -39.30
CA ALA A 174 -2.74 13.43 -40.73
C ALA A 174 -4.21 13.76 -41.08
N ASP A 175 -5.15 13.59 -40.15
CA ASP A 175 -6.53 14.05 -40.30
C ASP A 175 -6.78 15.50 -39.81
N GLY A 176 -5.80 16.10 -39.12
CA GLY A 176 -5.82 17.50 -38.69
C GLY A 176 -6.79 17.75 -37.53
N ASP A 177 -7.03 16.73 -36.71
CA ASP A 177 -7.95 16.78 -35.58
C ASP A 177 -7.29 17.28 -34.28
N GLY A 178 -5.96 17.36 -34.26
CA GLY A 178 -5.14 17.87 -33.16
C GLY A 178 -4.59 16.81 -32.20
N ILE A 179 -4.86 15.52 -32.45
CA ILE A 179 -4.34 14.38 -31.70
C ILE A 179 -3.19 13.73 -32.51
N SER A 180 -2.12 13.30 -31.84
CA SER A 180 -0.90 12.77 -32.48
C SER A 180 -0.48 11.41 -31.92
N GLY A 181 -1.44 10.50 -31.71
CA GLY A 181 -1.24 9.25 -30.98
C GLY A 181 -0.06 8.40 -31.50
N ARG A 182 0.96 8.18 -30.65
CA ARG A 182 2.22 7.50 -31.02
C ARG A 182 2.38 6.13 -30.36
N VAL A 183 3.10 5.23 -31.03
CA VAL A 183 3.42 3.89 -30.51
C VAL A 183 4.77 3.89 -29.80
N ASN A 184 4.82 3.34 -28.58
CA ASN A 184 6.09 2.98 -27.92
C ASN A 184 6.48 1.52 -28.23
N TYR A 185 7.75 1.18 -28.05
CA TYR A 185 8.29 -0.11 -28.45
C TYR A 185 9.18 -0.73 -27.38
N ASP A 186 9.01 -2.04 -27.19
CA ASP A 186 9.90 -2.90 -26.43
C ASP A 186 10.82 -3.62 -27.43
N GLY A 187 12.01 -3.06 -27.63
CA GLY A 187 12.89 -3.41 -28.76
C GLY A 187 12.21 -3.18 -30.11
N SER A 188 11.64 -4.25 -30.68
CA SER A 188 10.95 -4.24 -31.99
C SER A 188 9.45 -4.61 -31.93
N VAL A 189 8.92 -4.90 -30.74
CA VAL A 189 7.51 -5.26 -30.48
C VAL A 189 6.76 -4.03 -29.98
N VAL A 190 5.45 -3.93 -30.23
CA VAL A 190 4.63 -2.82 -29.71
C VAL A 190 4.49 -2.94 -28.19
N GLY A 191 4.96 -1.91 -27.50
CA GLY A 191 4.79 -1.80 -26.05
C GLY A 191 3.36 -1.40 -25.69
N ARG A 192 2.86 -1.93 -24.56
CA ARG A 192 1.45 -1.80 -24.15
C ARG A 192 1.23 -1.73 -22.64
N PHE A 193 2.20 -2.16 -21.83
CA PHE A 193 2.11 -2.13 -20.36
C PHE A 193 2.92 -0.97 -19.75
N GLY A 194 2.57 -0.61 -18.51
CA GLY A 194 3.08 0.58 -17.83
C GLY A 194 2.37 1.90 -18.20
N ARG A 195 2.75 2.97 -17.51
CA ARG A 195 2.20 4.34 -17.69
C ARG A 195 2.61 4.99 -19.02
N LYS A 196 3.73 4.57 -19.64
CA LYS A 196 4.24 5.08 -20.93
C LYS A 196 4.40 3.96 -21.98
N ALA A 197 3.59 2.90 -21.88
CA ALA A 197 3.60 1.76 -22.83
C ALA A 197 5.00 1.12 -23.02
N GLN A 198 5.87 1.17 -22.00
CA GLN A 198 7.31 0.92 -22.17
C GLN A 198 7.73 -0.55 -22.28
N THR A 199 6.81 -1.51 -22.08
CA THR A 199 7.08 -2.94 -22.34
C THR A 199 5.91 -3.64 -23.04
N ALA A 200 6.23 -4.65 -23.85
CA ALA A 200 5.26 -5.52 -24.51
C ALA A 200 4.80 -6.68 -23.62
N ARG A 201 5.54 -7.02 -22.55
CA ARG A 201 5.27 -8.20 -21.69
C ARG A 201 5.02 -7.83 -20.23
N ILE A 202 3.92 -8.34 -19.69
CA ILE A 202 3.58 -8.19 -18.27
C ILE A 202 4.60 -8.89 -17.35
N GLU A 203 5.26 -9.94 -17.84
CA GLU A 203 6.34 -10.65 -17.13
C GLU A 203 7.46 -9.68 -16.74
N LEU A 204 8.00 -8.92 -17.70
CA LEU A 204 9.03 -7.93 -17.44
C LEU A 204 8.51 -6.79 -16.55
N PHE A 205 7.23 -6.43 -16.71
CA PHE A 205 6.56 -5.44 -15.89
C PHE A 205 6.36 -5.85 -14.42
N ILE A 206 6.35 -7.15 -14.12
CA ILE A 206 6.25 -7.70 -12.75
C ILE A 206 7.65 -7.93 -12.16
N ARG A 207 8.60 -8.43 -12.97
CA ARG A 207 10.00 -8.62 -12.55
C ARG A 207 10.69 -7.30 -12.19
N GLY A 208 10.35 -6.20 -12.86
CA GLY A 208 10.86 -4.87 -12.54
C GLY A 208 10.58 -4.45 -11.08
N PRO A 209 9.32 -4.35 -10.65
CA PRO A 209 8.96 -4.00 -9.27
C PRO A 209 9.41 -5.00 -8.21
N LEU A 210 9.46 -6.30 -8.49
CA LEU A 210 10.05 -7.29 -7.55
C LEU A 210 11.47 -6.85 -7.15
N PHE A 211 12.34 -6.60 -8.13
CA PHE A 211 13.70 -6.14 -7.91
C PHE A 211 13.74 -4.68 -7.37
N ASN A 212 13.08 -3.75 -8.06
CA ASN A 212 13.18 -2.31 -7.80
C ASN A 212 12.46 -1.84 -6.53
N HIS A 213 11.44 -2.56 -6.03
CA HIS A 213 10.67 -2.19 -4.83
C HIS A 213 10.83 -3.13 -3.64
N LEU A 214 11.16 -4.42 -3.84
CA LEU A 214 11.38 -5.38 -2.74
C LEU A 214 12.84 -5.84 -2.60
N GLY A 215 13.61 -5.90 -3.71
CA GLY A 215 14.94 -6.53 -3.76
C GLY A 215 14.92 -7.82 -4.56
N ILE A 216 13.91 -8.64 -4.27
CA ILE A 216 13.60 -9.95 -4.85
C ILE A 216 13.99 -10.13 -6.32
N THR A 217 14.92 -11.06 -6.53
CA THR A 217 15.46 -11.43 -7.82
C THR A 217 14.68 -12.59 -8.45
N SER A 218 14.73 -12.69 -9.77
CA SER A 218 14.00 -13.67 -10.58
C SER A 218 14.72 -13.98 -11.90
N ASP A 219 14.63 -15.23 -12.34
CA ASP A 219 14.97 -15.61 -13.71
C ASP A 219 13.82 -15.28 -14.68
N PRO A 220 14.09 -14.93 -15.96
CA PRO A 220 13.06 -14.84 -16.98
C PRO A 220 12.41 -16.20 -17.24
N LEU A 221 11.09 -16.23 -17.47
CA LEU A 221 10.36 -17.46 -17.80
C LEU A 221 10.86 -18.05 -19.14
N PRO A 222 11.16 -19.35 -19.23
CA PRO A 222 11.58 -19.92 -20.50
C PRO A 222 10.42 -19.96 -21.51
N ASN A 223 10.78 -19.95 -22.81
CA ASN A 223 9.83 -19.75 -23.92
C ASN A 223 8.74 -20.83 -24.06
N ASP A 224 8.89 -22.00 -23.45
CA ASP A 224 7.84 -23.02 -23.34
C ASP A 224 6.83 -22.66 -22.27
N ARG A 225 7.27 -22.23 -21.07
CA ARG A 225 6.40 -21.71 -20.01
C ARG A 225 5.63 -20.47 -20.44
N ARG A 226 6.29 -19.54 -21.15
CA ARG A 226 5.63 -18.34 -21.72
C ARG A 226 4.43 -18.68 -22.61
N ARG A 227 4.47 -19.79 -23.36
CA ARG A 227 3.36 -20.23 -24.23
C ARG A 227 2.13 -20.76 -23.48
N GLU A 228 2.23 -20.97 -22.17
CA GLU A 228 1.10 -21.35 -21.31
C GLU A 228 0.38 -20.11 -20.75
N LEU A 229 0.99 -18.93 -20.84
CA LEU A 229 0.41 -17.66 -20.39
C LEU A 229 -0.65 -17.14 -21.37
N LEU A 230 -1.67 -16.47 -20.82
CA LEU A 230 -2.72 -15.84 -21.62
C LEU A 230 -2.15 -14.69 -22.47
N GLY A 231 -2.57 -14.60 -23.73
CA GLY A 231 -2.12 -13.56 -24.66
C GLY A 231 -0.67 -13.66 -25.12
N PHE A 232 0.04 -14.77 -24.84
CA PHE A 232 1.37 -14.97 -25.40
C PHE A 232 1.31 -15.37 -26.88
N GLU A 233 1.67 -14.44 -27.76
CA GLU A 233 2.09 -14.76 -29.13
C GLU A 233 3.62 -14.85 -29.20
N ALA A 234 4.13 -15.81 -29.98
CA ALA A 234 5.58 -15.91 -30.20
C ALA A 234 6.08 -14.71 -31.01
N GLU A 235 6.75 -13.78 -30.31
CA GLU A 235 7.14 -12.46 -30.80
C GLU A 235 7.76 -12.48 -32.22
N ALA A 236 7.00 -11.99 -33.19
CA ALA A 236 7.54 -11.55 -34.46
C ALA A 236 7.83 -10.04 -34.37
N ALA A 237 8.96 -9.59 -34.92
CA ALA A 237 9.32 -8.18 -34.89
C ALA A 237 8.29 -7.31 -35.64
N SER A 238 7.46 -6.58 -34.90
CA SER A 238 6.42 -5.69 -35.44
C SER A 238 7.01 -4.46 -36.13
N LYS A 239 8.25 -4.10 -35.80
CA LYS A 239 9.06 -3.12 -36.52
C LYS A 239 10.50 -3.63 -36.68
N PRO A 240 10.82 -4.44 -37.72
CA PRO A 240 12.11 -5.13 -37.83
C PRO A 240 13.31 -4.18 -38.01
N ASP A 241 13.09 -2.97 -38.50
CA ASP A 241 14.11 -1.92 -38.63
C ASP A 241 14.14 -0.96 -37.42
N ALA A 242 13.51 -1.31 -36.29
CA ALA A 242 13.62 -0.57 -35.03
C ALA A 242 15.00 -0.80 -34.39
N ALA A 243 16.05 -0.30 -35.04
CA ALA A 243 17.26 0.05 -34.33
C ALA A 243 16.90 1.05 -33.22
N ILE A 244 17.66 0.99 -32.12
CA ILE A 244 17.51 1.93 -31.01
C ILE A 244 17.94 3.32 -31.53
N ASP A 245 16.97 4.17 -31.86
CA ASP A 245 17.19 5.47 -32.49
C ASP A 245 17.84 6.46 -31.50
N GLY A 246 19.16 6.39 -31.39
CA GLY A 246 19.98 7.40 -30.70
C GLY A 246 20.96 6.84 -29.69
N ILE A 247 22.19 7.37 -29.72
CA ILE A 247 23.11 7.29 -28.59
C ILE A 247 22.49 8.15 -27.47
N GLY A 248 21.82 7.51 -26.52
CA GLY A 248 21.03 8.20 -25.48
C GLY A 248 19.57 7.75 -25.35
N ALA A 249 19.13 6.75 -26.12
CA ALA A 249 17.89 6.05 -25.83
C ALA A 249 18.04 5.22 -24.55
N ILE A 250 17.69 5.84 -23.44
CA ILE A 250 17.86 5.32 -22.10
C ILE A 250 16.77 4.29 -21.82
N ILE A 251 17.20 3.08 -21.43
CA ILE A 251 16.32 2.06 -20.85
C ILE A 251 15.97 2.55 -19.44
N ALA A 252 14.95 3.40 -19.34
CA ALA A 252 14.44 3.91 -18.07
C ALA A 252 13.64 2.81 -17.37
N ALA A 253 14.39 1.93 -16.69
CA ALA A 253 13.96 0.65 -16.15
C ALA A 253 13.05 0.74 -14.89
N GLN A 254 12.27 1.82 -14.72
CA GLN A 254 11.40 2.09 -13.56
C GLN A 254 10.65 0.83 -13.08
N ALA A 255 10.04 0.13 -14.04
CA ALA A 255 9.17 -1.02 -13.79
C ALA A 255 9.42 -2.16 -14.78
N VAL A 256 10.53 -2.14 -15.51
CA VAL A 256 10.84 -3.12 -16.57
C VAL A 256 12.31 -3.45 -16.48
N ILE A 257 12.63 -4.71 -16.20
CA ILE A 257 14.00 -5.22 -16.22
C ILE A 257 14.25 -5.99 -17.52
N PRO A 258 15.48 -6.12 -18.03
CA PRO A 258 15.74 -6.86 -19.27
C PRO A 258 15.38 -8.35 -19.18
N ASP A 259 15.35 -9.03 -20.33
CA ASP A 259 15.06 -10.47 -20.43
C ASP A 259 16.24 -11.36 -20.01
N GLU A 260 16.88 -11.01 -18.89
CA GLU A 260 18.05 -11.68 -18.30
C GLU A 260 17.85 -11.88 -16.79
N PRO A 261 18.53 -12.86 -16.16
CA PRO A 261 18.54 -13.04 -14.71
C PRO A 261 18.91 -11.75 -13.97
N THR A 262 18.17 -11.44 -12.92
CA THR A 262 18.56 -10.42 -11.93
C THR A 262 19.39 -11.06 -10.83
N ALA A 263 20.25 -10.27 -10.19
CA ALA A 263 20.97 -10.66 -8.98
C ALA A 263 21.17 -9.42 -8.10
N ASP A 264 21.27 -9.61 -6.78
CA ASP A 264 21.67 -8.53 -5.86
C ASP A 264 22.96 -8.85 -5.08
N LEU A 265 23.07 -8.39 -3.82
CA LEU A 265 24.25 -8.49 -2.96
C LEU A 265 23.84 -8.72 -1.49
N ASP A 266 22.89 -9.62 -1.23
CA ASP A 266 22.59 -10.11 0.11
C ASP A 266 23.24 -11.49 0.43
N ASP A 267 22.82 -12.13 1.53
CA ASP A 267 23.30 -13.45 1.99
C ASP A 267 22.39 -14.62 1.55
N VAL A 268 21.33 -14.34 0.79
CA VAL A 268 20.39 -15.29 0.19
C VAL A 268 20.91 -15.70 -1.19
N ALA A 269 20.22 -16.60 -1.89
CA ALA A 269 20.73 -17.24 -3.11
C ALA A 269 19.83 -16.98 -4.31
N ASP A 270 20.31 -16.15 -5.23
CA ASP A 270 19.58 -15.80 -6.46
C ASP A 270 19.17 -17.07 -7.26
N PRO A 271 17.94 -17.12 -7.84
CA PRO A 271 16.82 -16.21 -7.59
C PRO A 271 15.98 -16.60 -6.37
N GLU A 272 15.54 -15.61 -5.57
CA GLU A 272 14.69 -15.83 -4.39
C GLU A 272 13.33 -16.41 -4.77
N ILE A 273 12.76 -15.99 -5.91
CA ILE A 273 11.53 -16.57 -6.44
C ILE A 273 11.81 -17.57 -7.57
N SER A 274 11.15 -18.73 -7.46
CA SER A 274 11.27 -19.79 -8.47
C SER A 274 10.53 -19.45 -9.77
N GLU A 275 10.95 -20.08 -10.88
CA GLU A 275 10.24 -20.03 -12.18
C GLU A 275 8.73 -20.32 -12.04
N SER A 276 8.37 -21.29 -11.19
CA SER A 276 6.96 -21.65 -10.94
C SER A 276 6.19 -20.54 -10.23
N GLU A 277 6.81 -19.90 -9.23
CA GLU A 277 6.20 -18.82 -8.46
C GLU A 277 6.05 -17.55 -9.31
N LEU A 278 7.07 -17.21 -10.11
CA LEU A 278 6.97 -16.13 -11.11
C LEU A 278 5.87 -16.42 -12.14
N PHE A 279 5.78 -17.66 -12.64
CA PHE A 279 4.73 -18.05 -13.60
C PHE A 279 3.33 -17.90 -12.99
N ASP A 280 3.15 -18.32 -11.73
CA ASP A 280 1.87 -18.22 -11.04
C ASP A 280 1.51 -16.75 -10.76
N LEU A 281 2.45 -15.91 -10.32
CA LEU A 281 2.25 -14.47 -10.11
C LEU A 281 1.90 -13.73 -11.42
N VAL A 282 2.59 -14.05 -12.52
CA VAL A 282 2.28 -13.54 -13.87
C VAL A 282 0.91 -14.03 -14.35
N SER A 283 0.55 -15.29 -14.05
CA SER A 283 -0.77 -15.85 -14.35
C SER A 283 -1.86 -15.14 -13.57
N PHE A 284 -1.65 -14.82 -12.29
CA PHE A 284 -2.57 -14.03 -11.48
C PHE A 284 -2.89 -12.69 -12.16
N ALA A 285 -1.86 -11.91 -12.52
CA ALA A 285 -2.05 -10.60 -13.16
C ALA A 285 -2.73 -10.68 -14.54
N LEU A 286 -2.39 -11.68 -15.36
CA LEU A 286 -3.01 -11.86 -16.69
C LEU A 286 -4.47 -12.31 -16.61
N LEU A 287 -4.81 -13.13 -15.62
CA LEU A 287 -6.13 -13.75 -15.50
C LEU A 287 -7.14 -12.89 -14.73
N LEU A 288 -6.75 -11.75 -14.14
CA LEU A 288 -7.70 -10.78 -13.58
C LEU A 288 -8.69 -10.30 -14.66
N ALA A 289 -9.99 -10.50 -14.41
CA ALA A 289 -11.05 -10.12 -15.34
C ALA A 289 -11.16 -8.60 -15.51
N ALA A 290 -11.82 -8.17 -16.60
CA ALA A 290 -12.34 -6.81 -16.68
C ALA A 290 -13.63 -6.70 -15.85
N PRO A 291 -13.94 -5.55 -15.23
CA PRO A 291 -15.22 -5.33 -14.57
C PRO A 291 -16.35 -5.26 -15.60
N ALA A 292 -17.50 -5.86 -15.28
CA ALA A 292 -18.72 -5.68 -16.07
C ALA A 292 -19.19 -4.21 -16.01
N PRO A 293 -19.52 -3.56 -17.15
CA PRO A 293 -20.17 -2.25 -17.13
C PRO A 293 -21.60 -2.36 -16.60
N ASP A 294 -22.09 -1.28 -15.99
CA ASP A 294 -23.46 -1.21 -15.48
C ASP A 294 -24.49 -1.22 -16.60
N ALA A 295 -25.73 -1.58 -16.26
CA ALA A 295 -26.85 -1.50 -17.19
C ALA A 295 -27.07 -0.03 -17.65
N PRO A 296 -27.11 0.26 -18.96
CA PRO A 296 -27.32 1.62 -19.46
C PRO A 296 -28.59 2.27 -18.91
N THR A 297 -28.48 3.56 -18.57
CA THR A 297 -29.59 4.40 -18.14
C THR A 297 -29.73 5.59 -19.10
N PRO A 298 -30.89 6.27 -19.15
CA PRO A 298 -31.02 7.46 -19.98
C PRO A 298 -30.00 8.57 -19.65
N GLY A 299 -29.43 8.59 -18.44
CA GLY A 299 -28.34 9.50 -18.06
C GLY A 299 -27.02 9.07 -18.67
N THR A 300 -26.61 7.83 -18.46
CA THR A 300 -25.33 7.32 -18.98
C THR A 300 -25.31 7.24 -20.51
N GLU A 301 -26.45 6.99 -21.17
CA GLU A 301 -26.59 7.11 -22.63
C GLU A 301 -26.38 8.55 -23.15
N ARG A 302 -26.81 9.58 -22.39
CA ARG A 302 -26.52 11.00 -22.72
C ARG A 302 -25.08 11.37 -22.38
N GLY A 303 -24.53 10.79 -21.33
CA GLY A 303 -23.12 10.91 -20.95
C GLY A 303 -22.19 10.40 -22.04
N GLU A 304 -22.44 9.20 -22.55
CA GLU A 304 -21.70 8.61 -23.68
C GLU A 304 -21.81 9.48 -24.94
N GLN A 305 -23.01 9.98 -25.25
CA GLN A 305 -23.21 10.91 -26.36
C GLN A 305 -22.39 12.19 -26.18
N SER A 306 -22.32 12.75 -24.97
CA SER A 306 -21.49 13.92 -24.67
C SER A 306 -20.00 13.61 -24.76
N PHE A 307 -19.55 12.49 -24.20
CA PHE A 307 -18.16 11.99 -24.27
C PHE A 307 -17.68 11.85 -25.73
N ARG A 308 -18.50 11.24 -26.60
CA ARG A 308 -18.21 11.15 -28.04
C ARG A 308 -18.26 12.53 -28.72
N ARG A 309 -19.25 13.36 -28.40
CA ARG A 309 -19.48 14.69 -29.00
C ARG A 309 -18.37 15.70 -28.72
N ILE A 310 -17.77 15.68 -27.52
CA ILE A 310 -16.69 16.61 -27.16
C ILE A 310 -15.30 16.10 -27.56
N GLY A 311 -15.19 14.83 -28.00
CA GLY A 311 -13.96 14.28 -28.56
C GLY A 311 -13.15 13.36 -27.64
N CYS A 312 -13.60 13.05 -26.42
CA CYS A 312 -12.87 12.14 -25.51
C CYS A 312 -12.58 10.78 -26.15
N GLY A 313 -13.51 10.28 -26.96
CA GLY A 313 -13.38 9.03 -27.70
C GLY A 313 -12.36 9.02 -28.84
N LYS A 314 -11.59 10.09 -29.07
CA LYS A 314 -10.46 10.10 -30.02
C LYS A 314 -9.29 9.25 -29.50
N CYS A 315 -8.89 9.46 -28.25
CA CYS A 315 -7.84 8.69 -27.57
C CYS A 315 -8.45 7.54 -26.74
N HIS A 316 -9.58 7.79 -26.07
CA HIS A 316 -10.30 6.77 -25.29
C HIS A 316 -11.29 5.99 -26.18
N LEU A 317 -10.75 5.30 -27.19
CA LEU A 317 -11.53 4.52 -28.16
C LEU A 317 -12.38 3.46 -27.46
N PRO A 318 -13.72 3.42 -27.68
CA PRO A 318 -14.61 2.53 -26.92
C PRO A 318 -14.27 1.04 -26.96
N SER A 319 -13.63 0.55 -28.03
CA SER A 319 -13.19 -0.85 -28.11
C SER A 319 -12.04 -1.09 -29.08
N LEU A 320 -11.16 -2.04 -28.74
CA LEU A 320 -10.09 -2.55 -29.59
C LEU A 320 -10.40 -3.96 -30.10
N ARG A 321 -9.89 -4.32 -31.29
CA ARG A 321 -10.04 -5.67 -31.85
C ARG A 321 -9.04 -6.66 -31.23
N SER A 322 -9.51 -7.85 -30.89
CA SER A 322 -8.67 -8.99 -30.48
C SER A 322 -9.14 -10.30 -31.16
N PRO A 323 -8.34 -11.39 -31.10
CA PRO A 323 -8.75 -12.70 -31.61
C PRO A 323 -10.03 -13.27 -30.98
N ARG A 324 -10.39 -12.85 -29.76
CA ARG A 324 -11.62 -13.28 -29.06
C ARG A 324 -12.85 -12.43 -29.34
N GLY A 325 -12.70 -11.26 -29.96
CA GLY A 325 -13.77 -10.28 -30.18
C GLY A 325 -13.32 -8.85 -29.85
N ALA A 326 -14.26 -7.94 -29.67
CA ALA A 326 -13.96 -6.58 -29.26
C ALA A 326 -13.74 -6.49 -27.75
N ILE A 327 -12.70 -5.76 -27.34
CA ILE A 327 -12.31 -5.50 -25.96
C ILE A 327 -12.71 -4.05 -25.62
N PRO A 328 -13.77 -3.82 -24.82
CA PRO A 328 -14.33 -2.48 -24.61
C PRO A 328 -13.60 -1.71 -23.50
N ALA A 329 -12.31 -1.45 -23.72
CA ALA A 329 -11.40 -0.91 -22.71
C ALA A 329 -11.36 0.62 -22.63
N TYR A 330 -11.97 1.36 -23.59
CA TYR A 330 -11.91 2.83 -23.66
C TYR A 330 -10.48 3.38 -23.69
N THR A 331 -9.66 2.85 -24.59
CA THR A 331 -8.24 3.19 -24.79
C THR A 331 -7.82 2.78 -26.20
N ASP A 332 -6.86 3.49 -26.78
CA ASP A 332 -6.14 3.14 -28.00
C ASP A 332 -4.76 2.48 -27.75
N LEU A 333 -4.31 2.45 -26.48
CA LEU A 333 -2.98 2.05 -26.01
C LEU A 333 -1.82 2.91 -26.58
N LEU A 334 -2.11 4.08 -27.15
CA LEU A 334 -1.13 5.01 -27.70
C LEU A 334 -0.64 6.02 -26.65
N LEU A 335 0.52 6.63 -26.96
CA LEU A 335 1.09 7.77 -26.26
C LEU A 335 0.47 9.07 -26.76
N HIS A 336 0.13 9.97 -25.82
CA HIS A 336 -0.32 11.34 -26.09
C HIS A 336 0.41 12.34 -25.18
N ASP A 337 0.70 13.54 -25.68
CA ASP A 337 1.19 14.67 -24.88
C ASP A 337 0.07 15.20 -23.98
N MET A 338 0.27 15.09 -22.66
CA MET A 338 -0.68 15.52 -21.63
C MET A 338 -0.49 16.97 -21.16
N GLY A 339 0.45 17.72 -21.76
CA GLY A 339 0.77 19.11 -21.43
C GLY A 339 1.88 19.28 -20.39
N ASP A 340 2.33 20.52 -20.19
CA ASP A 340 3.40 20.87 -19.24
C ASP A 340 3.03 20.55 -17.79
N GLU A 341 1.78 20.79 -17.39
CA GLU A 341 1.33 20.60 -16.00
C GLU A 341 1.30 19.12 -15.57
N LEU A 342 1.15 18.20 -16.52
CA LEU A 342 1.21 16.75 -16.31
C LEU A 342 2.52 16.12 -16.80
N ALA A 343 3.52 16.92 -17.17
CA ALA A 343 4.82 16.39 -17.53
C ALA A 343 5.59 15.92 -16.28
N ASP A 344 6.11 14.70 -16.30
CA ASP A 344 7.00 14.17 -15.27
C ASP A 344 8.48 14.39 -15.60
N GLY A 345 8.80 14.77 -16.83
CA GLY A 345 10.17 14.93 -17.33
C GLY A 345 10.94 13.62 -17.58
N PHE A 346 10.42 12.45 -17.20
CA PHE A 346 11.09 11.15 -17.37
C PHE A 346 10.75 10.50 -18.74
N PRO A 347 11.70 10.44 -19.70
CA PRO A 347 11.49 9.69 -20.93
C PRO A 347 11.55 8.18 -20.68
N MET A 348 10.77 7.40 -21.43
CA MET A 348 10.76 5.93 -21.37
C MET A 348 10.64 5.34 -22.78
N GLY A 349 11.74 4.78 -23.31
CA GLY A 349 11.79 4.33 -24.70
C GLY A 349 11.64 5.52 -25.66
N ARG A 350 10.56 5.55 -26.45
CA ARG A 350 10.22 6.68 -27.35
C ARG A 350 9.27 7.72 -26.72
N ALA A 351 8.72 7.47 -25.53
CA ALA A 351 7.89 8.43 -24.82
C ALA A 351 8.76 9.51 -24.17
N SER A 352 8.40 10.78 -24.36
CA SER A 352 8.97 11.92 -23.62
C SER A 352 8.41 12.02 -22.19
N GLY A 353 8.94 12.97 -21.41
CA GLY A 353 8.40 13.29 -20.08
C GLY A 353 6.95 13.81 -20.08
N ARG A 354 6.42 14.26 -21.22
CA ARG A 354 5.04 14.77 -21.37
C ARG A 354 4.04 13.70 -21.77
N GLU A 355 4.54 12.58 -22.29
CA GLU A 355 3.71 11.58 -22.97
C GLU A 355 3.35 10.42 -22.05
N PHE A 356 2.09 10.00 -22.14
CA PHE A 356 1.54 8.90 -21.36
C PHE A 356 0.64 8.03 -22.23
N ARG A 357 0.57 6.75 -21.89
CA ARG A 357 -0.36 5.82 -22.51
C ARG A 357 -1.78 6.11 -22.00
N THR A 358 -2.77 6.19 -22.89
CA THR A 358 -4.19 6.16 -22.46
C THR A 358 -4.43 4.93 -21.59
N GLN A 359 -4.90 5.14 -20.36
CA GLN A 359 -5.28 4.01 -19.49
C GLN A 359 -6.67 3.50 -19.88
N PRO A 360 -6.95 2.20 -19.69
CA PRO A 360 -8.30 1.68 -19.82
C PRO A 360 -9.23 2.41 -18.85
N LEU A 361 -10.42 2.80 -19.29
CA LEU A 361 -11.41 3.44 -18.40
C LEU A 361 -12.40 2.44 -17.78
N TRP A 362 -12.27 1.13 -18.07
CA TRP A 362 -13.03 0.13 -17.31
C TRP A 362 -12.65 0.17 -15.83
N GLY A 363 -13.62 -0.01 -14.93
CA GLY A 363 -13.35 0.03 -13.48
C GLY A 363 -13.00 1.40 -12.91
N ILE A 364 -13.00 2.48 -13.70
CA ILE A 364 -12.53 3.80 -13.27
C ILE A 364 -13.25 4.31 -12.02
N ALA A 365 -14.53 3.96 -11.82
CA ALA A 365 -15.30 4.30 -10.63
C ALA A 365 -14.63 3.90 -9.30
N ALA A 366 -13.82 2.85 -9.29
CA ALA A 366 -13.17 2.30 -8.11
C ALA A 366 -11.63 2.43 -8.15
N ALA A 367 -11.07 3.09 -9.16
CA ALA A 367 -9.62 3.19 -9.39
C ALA A 367 -8.95 4.43 -8.77
N SER A 368 -9.66 5.19 -7.92
CA SER A 368 -9.16 6.42 -7.28
C SER A 368 -7.96 6.13 -6.35
N PRO A 369 -6.89 6.95 -6.38
CA PRO A 369 -6.76 8.24 -7.06
C PRO A 369 -6.42 8.17 -8.57
N TYR A 370 -6.58 9.31 -9.27
CA TYR A 370 -6.49 9.38 -10.74
C TYR A 370 -5.22 10.03 -11.26
N LEU A 371 -5.00 9.95 -12.58
CA LEU A 371 -3.78 10.36 -13.31
C LEU A 371 -2.57 9.46 -13.01
N HIS A 372 -1.36 9.85 -13.41
CA HIS A 372 -0.17 8.99 -13.36
C HIS A 372 0.55 9.00 -12.00
N ASP A 373 0.25 10.01 -11.19
CA ASP A 373 0.85 10.38 -9.91
C ASP A 373 -0.21 10.55 -8.79
N GLY A 374 -1.46 10.17 -9.06
CA GLY A 374 -2.56 10.24 -8.09
C GLY A 374 -3.13 11.63 -7.83
N ARG A 375 -2.61 12.73 -8.40
CA ARG A 375 -2.93 14.09 -7.91
C ARG A 375 -4.40 14.52 -7.95
N ALA A 376 -5.28 13.77 -8.60
CA ALA A 376 -6.71 14.04 -8.68
C ALA A 376 -7.52 13.01 -7.87
N GLY A 377 -8.26 13.47 -6.87
CA GLY A 377 -9.14 12.63 -6.05
C GLY A 377 -10.47 12.28 -6.73
N THR A 378 -10.86 13.04 -7.77
CA THR A 378 -12.10 12.83 -8.53
C THR A 378 -11.88 12.75 -10.04
N ILE A 379 -12.82 12.07 -10.73
CA ILE A 379 -12.85 12.00 -12.19
C ILE A 379 -13.02 13.41 -12.81
N GLU A 380 -13.81 14.30 -12.18
CA GLU A 380 -13.95 15.67 -12.68
C GLU A 380 -12.64 16.46 -12.58
N GLU A 381 -11.89 16.35 -11.46
CA GLU A 381 -10.55 16.94 -11.37
C GLU A 381 -9.62 16.36 -12.43
N ALA A 382 -9.56 15.02 -12.56
CA ALA A 382 -8.71 14.36 -13.54
C ALA A 382 -8.96 14.90 -14.96
N ILE A 383 -10.22 15.08 -15.37
CA ILE A 383 -10.58 15.71 -16.65
C ILE A 383 -10.07 17.17 -16.72
N ARG A 384 -10.23 17.96 -15.66
CA ARG A 384 -9.77 19.37 -15.61
C ARG A 384 -8.25 19.52 -15.75
N TRP A 385 -7.46 18.53 -15.31
CA TRP A 385 -6.01 18.54 -15.43
C TRP A 385 -5.48 18.14 -16.83
N HIS A 386 -6.33 17.69 -17.76
CA HIS A 386 -5.87 17.32 -19.11
C HIS A 386 -5.36 18.55 -19.89
N GLY A 387 -4.10 18.52 -20.32
CA GLY A 387 -3.49 19.50 -21.21
C GLY A 387 -3.06 18.88 -22.54
N GLY A 388 -2.16 19.57 -23.25
CA GLY A 388 -1.53 19.06 -24.47
C GLY A 388 -2.56 18.76 -25.56
N GLU A 389 -2.49 17.56 -26.14
CA GLU A 389 -3.43 17.08 -27.17
C GLU A 389 -4.90 17.14 -26.69
N ALA A 390 -5.14 16.88 -25.40
CA ALA A 390 -6.47 16.84 -24.81
C ALA A 390 -7.01 18.22 -24.36
N GLU A 391 -6.23 19.31 -24.47
CA GLU A 391 -6.63 20.65 -23.98
C GLU A 391 -7.96 21.14 -24.58
N SER A 392 -8.15 21.00 -25.88
CA SER A 392 -9.41 21.42 -26.55
C SER A 392 -10.63 20.61 -26.09
N ILE A 393 -10.42 19.35 -25.67
CA ILE A 393 -11.46 18.43 -25.19
C ILE A 393 -11.79 18.76 -23.73
N ARG A 394 -10.79 19.07 -22.89
CA ARG A 394 -10.99 19.63 -21.53
C ARG A 394 -11.82 20.90 -21.59
N ASP A 395 -11.46 21.84 -22.46
CA ASP A 395 -12.18 23.12 -22.57
C ASP A 395 -13.62 22.92 -23.06
N ALA A 396 -13.85 21.94 -23.95
CA ALA A 396 -15.18 21.54 -24.36
C ALA A 396 -16.00 20.89 -23.21
N TYR A 397 -15.36 20.10 -22.34
CA TYR A 397 -15.99 19.58 -21.11
C TYR A 397 -16.35 20.71 -20.14
N LEU A 398 -15.45 21.66 -19.91
CA LEU A 398 -15.70 22.82 -19.05
C LEU A 398 -16.84 23.71 -19.55
N ALA A 399 -17.04 23.76 -20.88
CA ALA A 399 -18.13 24.47 -21.53
C ALA A 399 -19.47 23.72 -21.52
N LEU A 400 -19.53 22.48 -21.04
CA LEU A 400 -20.79 21.73 -20.90
C LEU A 400 -21.68 22.31 -19.79
N GLU A 401 -22.99 22.30 -20.06
CA GLU A 401 -24.01 22.56 -19.05
C GLU A 401 -23.83 21.61 -17.84
N PRO A 402 -24.12 22.05 -16.60
CA PRO A 402 -23.88 21.22 -15.41
C PRO A 402 -24.54 19.83 -15.45
N GLY A 403 -25.72 19.72 -16.10
CA GLY A 403 -26.39 18.43 -16.30
C GLY A 403 -25.66 17.50 -17.27
N ASP A 404 -25.09 18.03 -18.36
CA ASP A 404 -24.31 17.26 -19.34
C ASP A 404 -23.01 16.73 -18.72
N ARG A 405 -22.38 17.51 -17.81
CA ARG A 405 -21.21 17.05 -17.04
C ARG A 405 -21.56 15.92 -16.09
N LEU A 406 -22.65 16.05 -15.33
CA LEU A 406 -23.13 14.99 -14.43
C LEU A 406 -23.47 13.71 -15.20
N ASP A 407 -24.15 13.80 -16.35
CA ASP A 407 -24.43 12.65 -17.21
C ASP A 407 -23.12 12.00 -17.73
N LEU A 408 -22.10 12.80 -18.11
CA LEU A 408 -20.80 12.29 -18.56
C LEU A 408 -20.01 11.59 -17.44
N ILE A 409 -19.97 12.17 -16.24
CA ILE A 409 -19.34 11.53 -15.08
C ILE A 409 -20.07 10.22 -14.74
N ALA A 410 -21.40 10.21 -14.73
CA ALA A 410 -22.18 8.99 -14.51
C ALA A 410 -21.93 7.92 -15.58
N PHE A 411 -21.66 8.32 -16.84
CA PHE A 411 -21.23 7.39 -17.88
C PHE A 411 -19.87 6.76 -17.57
N LEU A 412 -18.88 7.56 -17.16
CA LEU A 412 -17.56 7.05 -16.76
C LEU A 412 -17.65 6.13 -15.53
N GLU A 413 -18.45 6.49 -14.53
CA GLU A 413 -18.71 5.64 -13.36
C GLU A 413 -19.42 4.32 -13.75
N SER A 414 -20.23 4.32 -14.82
CA SER A 414 -20.89 3.10 -15.33
C SER A 414 -20.00 2.13 -16.10
N LEU A 415 -18.70 2.44 -16.28
CA LEU A 415 -17.72 1.53 -16.92
C LEU A 415 -17.25 0.37 -16.02
N GLY A 416 -18.04 0.07 -14.99
CA GLY A 416 -17.89 -1.10 -14.12
C GLY A 416 -17.15 -0.81 -12.82
N GLY A 417 -17.28 -1.73 -11.85
CA GLY A 417 -16.64 -1.63 -10.53
C GLY A 417 -17.28 -0.64 -9.57
N ALA A 418 -18.30 0.14 -9.97
CA ALA A 418 -18.94 1.15 -9.12
C ALA A 418 -19.51 0.57 -7.80
N VAL A 419 -20.04 -0.65 -7.82
CA VAL A 419 -20.53 -1.36 -6.62
C VAL A 419 -19.41 -1.86 -5.69
N GLN A 420 -18.18 -1.92 -6.18
CA GLN A 420 -16.98 -2.29 -5.42
C GLN A 420 -16.11 -1.06 -5.07
N ARG A 421 -16.60 0.17 -5.30
CA ARG A 421 -15.89 1.40 -4.90
C ARG A 421 -15.82 1.49 -3.38
N THR A 422 -14.61 1.65 -2.85
CA THR A 422 -14.32 1.76 -1.41
C THR A 422 -13.82 3.17 -1.06
N ALA A 423 -14.01 3.57 0.20
CA ALA A 423 -13.38 4.79 0.75
C ALA A 423 -11.94 4.52 1.20
N GLY A 424 -11.67 3.31 1.71
CA GLY A 424 -10.35 2.75 1.98
C GLY A 424 -10.20 1.39 1.30
N LEU A 425 -10.04 0.33 2.10
CA LEU A 425 -10.03 -1.07 1.64
C LEU A 425 -11.26 -1.87 2.08
N LEU A 426 -12.06 -1.39 3.04
CA LEU A 426 -13.30 -2.06 3.39
C LEU A 426 -14.35 -1.89 2.28
N PRO A 427 -14.99 -2.98 1.82
CA PRO A 427 -16.18 -2.87 0.98
C PRO A 427 -17.32 -2.16 1.75
N PRO A 428 -18.25 -1.46 1.06
CA PRO A 428 -19.30 -0.68 1.71
C PRO A 428 -20.23 -1.47 2.64
N ASP A 429 -20.29 -2.79 2.49
CA ASP A 429 -21.10 -3.74 3.27
C ASP A 429 -20.25 -4.70 4.13
N ALA A 430 -18.98 -4.36 4.42
CA ALA A 430 -18.08 -5.16 5.24
C ALA A 430 -18.69 -5.54 6.61
N GLU A 431 -18.92 -6.83 6.85
CA GLU A 431 -19.40 -7.31 8.15
C GLU A 431 -18.42 -6.96 9.28
N LEU A 432 -18.92 -6.82 10.52
CA LEU A 432 -18.08 -6.75 11.72
C LEU A 432 -17.47 -8.13 12.02
N PRO A 433 -16.17 -8.24 12.38
CA PRO A 433 -15.61 -9.46 12.92
C PRO A 433 -16.34 -9.86 14.20
N ARG A 434 -16.55 -11.17 14.41
CA ARG A 434 -17.31 -11.67 15.55
C ARG A 434 -16.49 -11.61 16.82
N SER A 435 -17.16 -11.45 17.96
CA SER A 435 -16.50 -11.52 19.28
C SER A 435 -15.61 -12.76 19.40
N GLY A 436 -14.30 -12.53 19.59
CA GLY A 436 -13.28 -13.59 19.64
C GLY A 436 -12.55 -13.84 18.32
N GLU A 437 -12.79 -13.03 17.29
CA GLU A 437 -11.98 -12.91 16.07
C GLU A 437 -11.07 -11.67 16.18
N TYR A 438 -10.01 -11.60 15.36
CA TYR A 438 -9.15 -10.41 15.28
C TYR A 438 -9.93 -9.21 14.73
N GLY A 439 -9.70 -8.01 15.29
CA GLY A 439 -10.35 -6.78 14.84
C GLY A 439 -11.83 -6.63 15.25
N ALA A 440 -12.32 -7.56 16.08
CA ALA A 440 -13.67 -7.49 16.64
C ALA A 440 -13.82 -6.32 17.63
N PRO A 441 -15.04 -5.81 17.84
CA PRO A 441 -15.33 -4.96 19.00
C PRO A 441 -15.19 -5.76 20.31
N LEU A 442 -15.04 -5.05 21.43
CA LEU A 442 -15.18 -5.61 22.77
C LEU A 442 -16.53 -6.35 22.91
N ALA A 443 -16.55 -7.37 23.78
CA ALA A 443 -17.78 -8.12 24.02
C ALA A 443 -18.86 -7.26 24.71
N ASP A 444 -20.12 -7.64 24.48
CA ASP A 444 -21.32 -7.09 25.15
C ASP A 444 -21.54 -5.56 24.97
N LEU A 445 -21.16 -4.99 23.81
CA LEU A 445 -21.52 -3.62 23.44
C LEU A 445 -23.04 -3.43 23.35
N ASP A 446 -23.52 -2.25 23.73
CA ASP A 446 -24.86 -1.79 23.38
C ASP A 446 -24.92 -1.24 21.93
N ALA A 447 -26.14 -1.03 21.42
CA ALA A 447 -26.35 -0.59 20.04
C ALA A 447 -25.82 0.82 19.71
N GLU A 448 -25.56 1.67 20.72
CA GLU A 448 -24.91 2.96 20.49
C GLU A 448 -23.39 2.79 20.39
N GLN A 449 -22.81 1.92 21.21
CA GLN A 449 -21.40 1.56 21.16
C GLN A 449 -21.05 0.81 19.87
N GLU A 450 -21.89 -0.14 19.44
CA GLU A 450 -21.72 -0.88 18.17
C GLU A 450 -21.73 0.08 16.97
N ALA A 451 -22.70 1.00 16.90
CA ALA A 451 -22.76 2.00 15.84
C ALA A 451 -21.56 2.98 15.84
N ARG A 452 -21.05 3.37 17.02
CA ARG A 452 -19.81 4.16 17.14
C ARG A 452 -18.59 3.38 16.68
N PHE A 453 -18.51 2.07 16.98
CA PHE A 453 -17.43 1.20 16.52
C PHE A 453 -17.45 1.04 15.00
N GLU A 454 -18.63 0.82 14.39
CA GLU A 454 -18.80 0.76 12.93
C GLU A 454 -18.36 2.06 12.25
N GLN A 455 -18.84 3.21 12.74
CA GLN A 455 -18.48 4.52 12.20
C GLN A 455 -16.97 4.78 12.33
N GLY A 456 -16.40 4.53 13.51
CA GLY A 456 -14.97 4.72 13.75
C GLY A 456 -14.08 3.76 12.95
N ARG A 457 -14.51 2.50 12.74
CA ARG A 457 -13.82 1.54 11.86
C ARG A 457 -13.79 2.04 10.42
N ALA A 458 -14.89 2.60 9.92
CA ALA A 458 -14.95 3.19 8.58
C ALA A 458 -14.04 4.43 8.45
N LEU A 459 -13.93 5.26 9.50
CA LEU A 459 -13.00 6.38 9.52
C LEU A 459 -11.53 5.93 9.58
N PHE A 460 -11.23 4.86 10.31
CA PHE A 460 -9.88 4.30 10.43
C PHE A 460 -9.41 3.63 9.12
N ASP A 461 -10.35 3.07 8.36
CA ASP A 461 -10.13 2.51 7.02
C ASP A 461 -9.98 3.58 5.93
N ARG A 462 -10.71 4.70 6.02
CA ARG A 462 -10.81 5.71 4.95
C ARG A 462 -9.47 6.32 4.57
N ASP A 463 -9.16 6.31 3.27
CA ASP A 463 -8.09 7.10 2.69
C ASP A 463 -8.52 8.57 2.59
N PHE A 464 -7.65 9.50 3.00
CA PHE A 464 -7.81 10.93 2.82
C PHE A 464 -6.97 11.40 1.62
N SER A 465 -7.49 12.34 0.83
CA SER A 465 -6.81 12.86 -0.36
C SER A 465 -6.04 14.18 -0.09
N TYR A 466 -5.18 14.60 -1.03
CA TYR A 466 -4.54 15.92 -0.98
C TYR A 466 -5.57 17.08 -0.92
N GLY A 467 -6.76 16.91 -1.51
CA GLY A 467 -7.85 17.89 -1.42
C GLY A 467 -8.58 17.91 -0.07
N GLU A 468 -8.24 17.00 0.84
CA GLU A 468 -8.79 16.85 2.19
C GLU A 468 -7.75 17.16 3.29
N GLY A 469 -6.54 17.62 2.96
CA GLY A 469 -5.50 18.03 3.93
C GLY A 469 -4.35 17.05 4.17
N VAL A 470 -4.22 15.97 3.40
CA VAL A 470 -3.04 15.09 3.56
C VAL A 470 -1.80 15.76 3.00
N GLY A 471 -0.88 16.12 3.88
CA GLY A 471 0.35 16.83 3.54
C GLY A 471 0.64 17.98 4.49
N PRO A 472 1.55 18.91 4.12
CA PRO A 472 2.38 18.88 2.91
C PRO A 472 3.39 17.73 2.89
N THR A 473 3.70 17.12 4.04
CA THR A 473 4.51 15.89 4.17
C THR A 473 3.84 14.88 5.09
N PHE A 474 3.92 13.58 4.75
CA PHE A 474 3.19 12.52 5.45
C PHE A 474 3.90 11.15 5.35
N ASN A 475 3.54 10.24 6.25
CA ASN A 475 3.91 8.82 6.25
C ASN A 475 2.76 7.90 5.82
N GLY A 476 1.52 8.34 6.05
CA GLY A 476 0.29 7.65 5.65
C GLY A 476 -0.84 8.62 5.33
N ASP A 477 -1.88 8.10 4.71
CA ASP A 477 -3.10 8.78 4.27
C ASP A 477 -4.38 8.19 4.88
N ALA A 478 -4.24 7.14 5.71
CA ALA A 478 -5.26 6.55 6.56
C ALA A 478 -4.59 5.94 7.80
N CYS A 479 -5.32 5.75 8.90
CA CYS A 479 -4.81 5.02 10.06
C CYS A 479 -4.46 3.57 9.70
N ARG A 480 -5.28 2.93 8.85
CA ARG A 480 -5.03 1.60 8.29
C ARG A 480 -3.74 1.54 7.45
N SER A 481 -3.28 2.63 6.83
CA SER A 481 -2.10 2.61 5.94
C SER A 481 -0.83 2.09 6.66
N CYS A 482 -0.78 2.21 7.99
CA CYS A 482 0.23 1.55 8.81
C CYS A 482 -0.34 0.40 9.68
N HIS A 483 -1.57 0.50 10.20
CA HIS A 483 -2.15 -0.44 11.16
C HIS A 483 -3.15 -1.44 10.53
N PHE A 484 -2.67 -2.54 9.92
CA PHE A 484 -3.52 -3.44 9.13
C PHE A 484 -3.20 -4.94 9.16
N ASP A 485 -2.16 -5.38 9.86
CA ASP A 485 -1.74 -6.79 9.87
C ASP A 485 -1.97 -7.47 11.23
N PRO A 486 -2.74 -8.58 11.33
CA PRO A 486 -3.41 -9.33 10.25
C PRO A 486 -4.79 -8.75 9.85
N VAL A 487 -5.24 -7.69 10.51
CA VAL A 487 -6.52 -7.00 10.28
C VAL A 487 -6.38 -5.51 10.57
N ILE A 488 -7.37 -4.71 10.20
CA ILE A 488 -7.46 -3.29 10.56
C ILE A 488 -7.29 -3.07 12.08
N GLY A 489 -6.38 -2.16 12.44
CA GLY A 489 -5.94 -1.93 13.82
C GLY A 489 -4.80 -2.86 14.28
N GLY A 490 -4.31 -3.74 13.40
CA GLY A 490 -3.15 -4.57 13.64
C GLY A 490 -1.82 -3.82 13.59
N ALA A 491 -0.71 -4.57 13.56
CA ALA A 491 0.63 -4.02 13.36
C ALA A 491 0.89 -3.67 11.88
N GLY A 492 2.05 -3.11 11.60
CA GLY A 492 2.55 -2.87 10.24
C GLY A 492 3.85 -3.64 9.93
N PRO A 493 4.06 -4.14 8.70
CA PRO A 493 5.34 -4.69 8.26
C PRO A 493 6.38 -3.59 8.00
N SER A 494 7.68 -3.93 7.91
CA SER A 494 8.78 -2.94 7.78
C SER A 494 8.60 -1.90 6.68
N GLY A 495 7.89 -2.24 5.59
CA GLY A 495 7.56 -1.32 4.49
C GLY A 495 6.50 -0.26 4.80
N VAL A 496 6.09 -0.09 6.07
CA VAL A 496 5.30 1.05 6.56
C VAL A 496 5.88 1.71 7.80
N ASP A 497 7.06 1.28 8.27
CA ASP A 497 7.68 1.83 9.48
C ASP A 497 7.98 3.32 9.32
N VAL A 498 7.86 4.05 10.43
CA VAL A 498 8.11 5.49 10.49
C VAL A 498 9.61 5.71 10.62
N MET A 499 10.21 6.46 9.70
CA MET A 499 11.64 6.74 9.80
C MET A 499 11.89 7.80 10.87
N ARG A 500 12.81 7.52 11.79
CA ARG A 500 13.29 8.49 12.77
C ARG A 500 14.69 8.96 12.41
N GLN A 501 15.02 10.19 12.79
CA GLN A 501 16.30 10.86 12.56
C GLN A 501 16.85 11.48 13.86
N GLY A 502 18.18 11.51 13.99
CA GLY A 502 18.87 12.04 15.17
C GLY A 502 20.28 12.56 14.89
N ILE A 503 20.75 13.47 15.76
CA ILE A 503 22.06 14.11 15.67
C ILE A 503 22.93 13.69 16.87
N PHE A 504 23.88 12.78 16.64
CA PHE A 504 24.84 12.34 17.65
C PHE A 504 26.14 13.14 17.65
N SER A 505 26.44 13.75 18.79
CA SER A 505 27.73 14.37 19.10
C SER A 505 28.51 13.47 20.07
N GLY A 506 29.14 12.42 19.53
CA GLY A 506 29.67 11.32 20.34
C GLY A 506 28.53 10.42 20.80
N PHE A 507 28.34 10.25 22.11
CA PHE A 507 27.21 9.50 22.68
C PHE A 507 26.04 10.40 23.13
N THR A 508 26.12 11.72 22.92
CA THR A 508 25.04 12.65 23.25
C THR A 508 24.09 12.75 22.05
N PHE A 509 22.85 12.32 22.25
CA PHE A 509 21.74 12.54 21.31
C PHE A 509 21.31 14.02 21.33
N ASN A 510 20.88 14.51 20.17
CA ASN A 510 20.14 15.76 20.03
C ASN A 510 19.06 15.51 18.97
N ALA A 511 17.83 15.97 19.24
CA ALA A 511 16.78 15.98 18.23
C ALA A 511 17.05 17.10 17.20
N PRO A 512 16.78 16.86 15.89
CA PRO A 512 16.74 17.92 14.88
C PRO A 512 15.72 19.03 15.22
N GLU A 513 15.89 20.23 14.66
CA GLU A 513 14.97 21.35 14.89
C GLU A 513 13.55 21.05 14.38
N ALA A 514 13.45 20.29 13.28
CA ALA A 514 12.19 19.82 12.70
C ALA A 514 11.55 18.62 13.46
N GLY A 515 12.17 18.14 14.54
CA GLY A 515 11.75 16.94 15.26
C GLY A 515 12.47 15.67 14.79
N THR A 516 12.13 14.54 15.42
CA THR A 516 12.81 13.26 15.17
C THR A 516 12.14 12.41 14.10
N GLU A 517 10.96 12.81 13.60
CA GLU A 517 10.29 12.12 12.50
C GLU A 517 10.86 12.59 11.16
N LEU A 518 10.92 11.66 10.20
CA LEU A 518 11.26 11.94 8.81
C LEU A 518 10.14 11.36 7.92
N PRO A 519 9.21 12.21 7.44
CA PRO A 519 8.12 11.79 6.59
C PRO A 519 8.59 11.09 5.31
N ARG A 520 7.86 10.07 4.85
CA ARG A 520 8.21 9.29 3.65
C ARG A 520 7.79 9.96 2.33
N HIS A 521 6.70 10.74 2.36
CA HIS A 521 6.04 11.33 1.20
C HIS A 521 5.85 12.84 1.35
N ALA A 522 5.73 13.53 0.22
CA ALA A 522 5.35 14.94 0.12
C ALA A 522 4.44 15.17 -1.08
N THR A 523 3.58 16.18 -1.01
CA THR A 523 2.71 16.59 -2.13
C THR A 523 3.49 17.18 -3.32
N THR A 524 4.76 17.55 -3.12
CA THR A 524 5.63 18.26 -4.07
C THR A 524 6.42 17.36 -5.03
N ALA A 525 6.13 16.05 -5.07
CA ALA A 525 6.88 15.05 -5.86
C ALA A 525 8.39 14.99 -5.58
N GLN A 526 8.76 15.36 -4.35
CA GLN A 526 10.11 15.25 -3.79
C GLN A 526 10.08 14.33 -2.57
N ARG A 527 11.21 13.72 -2.24
CA ARG A 527 11.38 13.04 -0.97
C ARG A 527 11.60 14.12 0.10
N PRO A 528 10.91 14.09 1.25
CA PRO A 528 11.28 14.92 2.38
C PRO A 528 12.77 14.75 2.72
N GLU A 529 13.49 15.86 2.86
CA GLU A 529 14.91 15.83 3.20
C GLU A 529 15.09 15.61 4.72
N ALA A 530 16.07 14.77 5.08
CA ALA A 530 16.54 14.69 6.45
C ALA A 530 17.23 15.99 6.87
N ASP A 531 17.30 16.26 8.18
CA ASP A 531 18.12 17.37 8.69
C ASP A 531 19.59 17.21 8.26
N ALA A 532 20.21 18.31 7.83
CA ALA A 532 21.56 18.30 7.28
C ALA A 532 22.66 17.88 8.29
N GLU A 533 22.37 17.93 9.59
CA GLU A 533 23.25 17.42 10.66
C GLU A 533 22.86 16.01 11.14
N ALA A 534 21.74 15.44 10.68
CA ALA A 534 21.31 14.09 11.04
C ALA A 534 22.34 13.03 10.60
N ASN A 535 22.73 12.18 11.55
CA ASN A 535 23.77 11.17 11.36
C ASN A 535 23.41 9.79 11.93
N PHE A 536 22.17 9.65 12.41
CA PHE A 536 21.56 8.41 12.87
C PHE A 536 20.13 8.35 12.35
N PHE A 537 19.76 7.19 11.80
CA PHE A 537 18.42 6.90 11.29
C PHE A 537 17.96 5.56 11.85
N GLU A 538 16.68 5.47 12.19
CA GLU A 538 16.09 4.30 12.86
C GLU A 538 14.67 4.10 12.31
N PRO A 539 14.34 2.97 11.66
CA PRO A 539 12.95 2.65 11.40
C PRO A 539 12.25 2.40 12.74
N ARG A 540 11.02 2.88 12.90
CA ARG A 540 10.20 2.66 14.09
C ARG A 540 9.01 1.79 13.71
N GLN A 541 9.02 0.55 14.19
CA GLN A 541 8.05 -0.50 13.91
C GLN A 541 6.63 -0.04 14.25
N THR A 542 5.67 -0.24 13.35
CA THR A 542 4.27 0.14 13.60
C THR A 542 3.57 -0.84 14.57
N PRO A 543 3.28 -0.47 15.84
CA PRO A 543 2.71 -1.38 16.82
C PRO A 543 1.23 -1.67 16.54
N SER A 544 0.73 -2.79 17.05
CA SER A 544 -0.71 -3.11 17.01
C SER A 544 -1.53 -2.18 17.91
N THR A 545 -2.69 -1.73 17.42
CA THR A 545 -3.68 -0.96 18.20
C THR A 545 -4.80 -1.82 18.81
N LEU A 546 -4.75 -3.15 18.61
CA LEU A 546 -5.73 -4.08 19.16
C LEU A 546 -5.71 -4.07 20.70
N GLY A 547 -6.85 -3.74 21.32
CA GLY A 547 -7.02 -3.75 22.77
C GLY A 547 -6.51 -2.52 23.52
N LEU A 548 -6.05 -1.45 22.85
CA LEU A 548 -5.51 -0.27 23.55
C LEU A 548 -6.51 0.39 24.51
N GLY A 549 -7.82 0.35 24.22
CA GLY A 549 -8.88 0.81 25.14
C GLY A 549 -8.90 0.09 26.50
N LEU A 550 -8.43 -1.16 26.57
CA LEU A 550 -8.26 -1.86 27.85
C LEU A 550 -7.00 -1.41 28.59
N LEU A 551 -5.93 -1.03 27.87
CA LEU A 551 -4.68 -0.53 28.46
C LEU A 551 -4.84 0.88 29.02
N GLU A 552 -5.63 1.74 28.37
CA GLU A 552 -5.95 3.08 28.89
C GLU A 552 -6.64 3.02 30.27
N ARG A 553 -7.55 2.05 30.43
CA ARG A 553 -8.35 1.82 31.65
C ARG A 553 -7.57 1.24 32.83
N ILE A 554 -6.29 0.87 32.65
CA ILE A 554 -5.44 0.45 33.75
C ILE A 554 -5.09 1.72 34.55
N PRO A 555 -5.45 1.82 35.85
CA PRO A 555 -5.23 3.04 36.60
C PRO A 555 -3.74 3.28 36.81
N ARG A 556 -3.36 4.56 36.85
CA ARG A 556 -1.97 5.00 37.08
C ARG A 556 -1.31 4.31 38.28
N THR A 557 -2.07 4.14 39.36
CA THR A 557 -1.59 3.47 40.59
C THR A 557 -1.28 1.99 40.43
N THR A 558 -1.86 1.29 39.45
CA THR A 558 -1.50 -0.12 39.16
C THR A 558 -0.13 -0.18 38.47
N ILE A 559 0.15 0.76 37.56
CA ILE A 559 1.42 0.83 36.83
C ILE A 559 2.54 1.32 37.74
N GLU A 560 2.32 2.42 38.47
CA GLU A 560 3.30 2.97 39.43
C GLU A 560 3.62 2.01 40.59
N ALA A 561 2.72 1.06 40.93
CA ALA A 561 2.99 0.04 41.94
C ALA A 561 3.91 -1.11 41.47
N LEU A 562 4.23 -1.17 40.17
CA LEU A 562 5.20 -2.10 39.59
C LEU A 562 6.58 -1.48 39.37
N ALA A 563 6.70 -0.15 39.46
CA ALA A 563 7.95 0.55 39.22
C ALA A 563 8.96 0.35 40.36
N ASP A 564 10.19 -0.03 40.02
CA ASP A 564 11.34 -0.20 40.93
C ASP A 564 12.60 0.46 40.31
N PRO A 565 12.62 1.79 40.09
CA PRO A 565 13.67 2.47 39.34
C PRO A 565 15.07 2.42 40.00
N ASP A 566 15.15 2.02 41.27
CA ASP A 566 16.39 1.90 42.03
C ASP A 566 16.84 0.43 42.26
N ASP A 567 16.12 -0.56 41.69
CA ASP A 567 16.31 -2.01 41.93
C ASP A 567 16.38 -2.32 43.44
N GLU A 568 15.41 -1.83 44.23
CA GLU A 568 15.35 -2.04 45.68
C GLU A 568 15.25 -3.53 46.04
N ASN A 569 14.66 -4.33 45.14
CA ASN A 569 14.45 -5.76 45.35
C ASN A 569 15.69 -6.62 44.98
N GLY A 570 16.56 -6.15 44.08
CA GLY A 570 17.82 -6.79 43.71
C GLY A 570 17.69 -7.95 42.71
N ASP A 571 16.64 -7.96 41.89
CA ASP A 571 16.49 -8.92 40.78
C ASP A 571 17.15 -8.45 39.48
N GLY A 572 17.58 -7.18 39.43
CA GLY A 572 18.28 -6.58 38.29
C GLY A 572 17.37 -5.92 37.26
N ILE A 573 16.07 -5.75 37.58
CA ILE A 573 15.09 -5.04 36.77
C ILE A 573 14.81 -3.68 37.42
N ALA A 574 14.91 -2.60 36.63
CA ALA A 574 14.85 -1.21 37.10
C ALA A 574 13.69 -0.42 36.47
N GLY A 575 12.58 -1.11 36.21
CA GLY A 575 11.45 -0.59 35.44
C GLY A 575 10.86 0.69 36.03
N ARG A 576 10.64 1.72 35.20
CA ARG A 576 10.10 3.01 35.64
C ARG A 576 8.90 3.48 34.84
N ALA A 577 7.99 4.19 35.50
CA ALA A 577 6.88 4.86 34.83
C ALA A 577 7.38 6.14 34.13
N HIS A 578 7.01 6.33 32.86
CA HIS A 578 7.28 7.59 32.16
C HIS A 578 6.22 8.63 32.57
N VAL A 579 6.63 9.66 33.30
CA VAL A 579 5.76 10.79 33.65
C VAL A 579 6.14 11.97 32.77
N LEU A 580 5.19 12.41 31.93
CA LEU A 580 5.40 13.48 30.97
C LEU A 580 5.54 14.84 31.69
N ASP A 581 6.06 15.87 30.99
CA ASP A 581 6.18 17.24 31.52
C ASP A 581 4.83 17.86 31.97
N SER A 582 3.70 17.38 31.42
CA SER A 582 2.34 17.74 31.87
C SER A 582 1.99 17.19 33.26
N GLY A 583 2.78 16.24 33.77
CA GLY A 583 2.52 15.46 34.98
C GLY A 583 1.67 14.21 34.74
N GLU A 584 1.24 13.95 33.51
CA GLU A 584 0.45 12.76 33.14
C GLU A 584 1.33 11.50 33.03
N LEU A 585 0.69 10.34 33.21
CA LEU A 585 1.35 9.06 32.96
C LEU A 585 1.33 8.77 31.46
N GLY A 586 2.50 8.60 30.88
CA GLY A 586 2.68 8.11 29.52
C GLY A 586 2.31 6.63 29.36
N ARG A 587 1.69 6.25 28.23
CA ARG A 587 1.09 4.91 28.03
C ARG A 587 1.35 4.32 26.65
N PHE A 588 1.22 5.12 25.60
CA PHE A 588 1.25 4.67 24.21
C PHE A 588 2.54 5.08 23.50
N GLY A 589 2.79 4.48 22.34
CA GLY A 589 4.10 4.54 21.67
C GLY A 589 5.14 3.60 22.29
N TRP A 590 6.32 3.55 21.65
CA TRP A 590 7.43 2.68 22.05
C TRP A 590 8.18 3.18 23.28
N LYS A 591 8.13 4.47 23.59
CA LYS A 591 8.72 5.09 24.77
C LYS A 591 7.68 5.65 25.74
N ALA A 592 6.44 5.15 25.67
CA ALA A 592 5.32 5.61 26.50
C ALA A 592 5.12 7.14 26.43
N SER A 593 5.37 7.79 25.29
CA SER A 593 5.42 9.25 25.14
C SER A 593 4.04 9.93 25.01
N ILE A 594 2.96 9.13 24.97
CA ILE A 594 1.57 9.59 24.75
C ILE A 594 0.64 9.11 25.88
N PRO A 595 -0.16 9.98 26.55
CA PRO A 595 -0.86 9.63 27.80
C PRO A 595 -2.28 9.07 27.62
N SER A 596 -2.94 9.30 26.47
CA SER A 596 -4.33 8.90 26.21
C SER A 596 -4.54 8.51 24.75
N LEU A 597 -5.61 7.76 24.47
CA LEU A 597 -6.05 7.42 23.11
C LEU A 597 -6.42 8.66 22.29
N ARG A 598 -6.93 9.71 22.96
CA ARG A 598 -7.27 10.95 22.28
C ARG A 598 -6.04 11.75 21.88
N GLU A 599 -5.03 11.84 22.75
CA GLU A 599 -3.73 12.37 22.34
C GLU A 599 -3.10 11.50 21.24
N PHE A 600 -3.21 10.17 21.32
CA PHE A 600 -2.68 9.26 20.28
C PHE A 600 -3.30 9.51 18.90
N VAL A 601 -4.62 9.68 18.82
CA VAL A 601 -5.30 10.04 17.56
C VAL A 601 -4.87 11.43 17.06
N ARG A 602 -4.79 12.43 17.95
CA ARG A 602 -4.39 13.79 17.60
C ARG A 602 -2.91 13.87 17.15
N ASP A 603 -2.04 13.14 17.81
CA ASP A 603 -0.62 13.00 17.45
C ASP A 603 -0.52 12.39 16.06
N ALA A 604 -1.08 11.20 15.84
CA ALA A 604 -1.01 10.49 14.57
C ALA A 604 -1.58 11.28 13.38
N LEU A 605 -2.73 11.93 13.52
CA LEU A 605 -3.32 12.74 12.43
C LEU A 605 -2.39 13.89 12.00
N SER A 606 -1.70 14.55 12.94
CA SER A 606 -0.82 15.67 12.63
C SER A 606 0.61 15.26 12.25
N ALA A 607 1.20 14.30 12.96
CA ALA A 607 2.57 13.83 12.75
C ALA A 607 2.71 12.89 11.55
N GLU A 608 1.76 11.96 11.37
CA GLU A 608 1.88 10.89 10.36
C GLU A 608 1.10 11.20 9.08
N MET A 609 0.09 12.06 9.14
CA MET A 609 -0.74 12.46 7.98
C MET A 609 -0.63 13.96 7.63
N GLY A 610 0.03 14.75 8.48
CA GLY A 610 0.26 16.19 8.28
C GLY A 610 -0.89 17.12 8.71
N MET A 611 -2.06 16.57 9.03
CA MET A 611 -3.33 17.29 9.04
C MET A 611 -3.53 18.27 10.22
N THR A 612 -4.24 19.37 9.96
CA THR A 612 -4.61 20.35 10.98
C THR A 612 -5.87 19.97 11.76
N LEU A 613 -5.85 20.24 13.06
CA LEU A 613 -6.84 19.82 14.06
C LEU A 613 -7.42 21.02 14.84
N PRO A 614 -8.64 20.92 15.38
CA PRO A 614 -9.20 21.94 16.25
C PRO A 614 -8.41 22.07 17.57
N ASP A 615 -8.31 23.31 18.05
CA ASP A 615 -7.91 23.63 19.42
C ASP A 615 -8.89 22.99 20.42
N GLU A 616 -8.36 22.22 21.35
CA GLU A 616 -9.16 21.44 22.29
C GLU A 616 -8.57 21.50 23.72
N PRO A 617 -9.18 22.27 24.64
CA PRO A 617 -8.63 22.48 25.97
C PRO A 617 -8.43 21.19 26.77
N GLY A 618 -7.17 20.91 27.12
CA GLY A 618 -6.76 19.70 27.84
C GLY A 618 -6.01 18.69 26.98
N PHE A 619 -5.91 18.92 25.66
CA PHE A 619 -5.08 18.17 24.73
C PHE A 619 -3.98 19.08 24.18
N SER A 620 -2.82 18.48 23.90
CA SER A 620 -1.57 19.18 23.58
C SER A 620 -1.03 18.82 22.20
N ARG A 621 -1.47 17.69 21.62
CA ARG A 621 -1.07 17.25 20.28
C ARG A 621 -1.99 17.82 19.20
N GLY A 622 -1.47 17.89 17.98
CA GLY A 622 -2.13 18.49 16.82
C GLY A 622 -1.46 19.78 16.35
N ILE A 623 -1.38 19.95 15.02
CA ILE A 623 -1.08 21.22 14.37
C ILE A 623 -2.42 21.98 14.21
N LEU A 624 -2.43 23.30 14.42
CA LEU A 624 -3.67 24.09 14.36
C LEU A 624 -3.91 24.75 13.00
N GLN A 625 -2.84 25.00 12.23
CA GLN A 625 -2.81 25.71 10.95
C GLN A 625 -1.55 25.32 10.17
N ASP A 626 -1.62 25.28 8.85
CA ASP A 626 -0.45 25.22 7.97
C ASP A 626 -0.54 26.21 6.77
N ASP A 627 0.01 25.84 5.60
CA ASP A 627 -0.04 26.61 4.35
C ASP A 627 -0.12 25.65 3.13
N ASP A 628 -0.90 24.55 3.25
CA ASP A 628 -1.12 23.57 2.16
C ASP A 628 -2.14 24.04 1.10
N GLY A 629 -3.04 24.96 1.49
CA GLY A 629 -4.09 25.54 0.65
C GLY A 629 -5.50 24.99 0.85
N VAL A 630 -5.68 24.03 1.77
CA VAL A 630 -6.95 23.52 2.28
C VAL A 630 -7.45 24.47 3.41
N MET A 631 -8.51 24.13 4.14
CA MET A 631 -9.14 25.02 5.13
C MET A 631 -9.05 24.45 6.54
N ASP A 632 -8.22 25.07 7.38
CA ASP A 632 -8.07 24.68 8.78
C ASP A 632 -9.40 24.75 9.59
N PRO A 633 -9.64 23.82 10.53
CA PRO A 633 -8.98 22.52 10.62
C PRO A 633 -9.55 21.55 9.57
N GLU A 634 -8.71 20.77 8.88
CA GLU A 634 -9.25 19.79 7.91
C GLU A 634 -9.97 18.62 8.61
N VAL A 635 -9.50 18.22 9.80
CA VAL A 635 -10.13 17.15 10.58
C VAL A 635 -11.03 17.73 11.66
N ASP A 636 -12.31 17.40 11.63
CA ASP A 636 -13.26 17.86 12.64
C ASP A 636 -13.24 17.02 13.94
N ALA A 637 -13.78 17.59 15.02
CA ALA A 637 -13.84 16.92 16.32
C ALA A 637 -14.68 15.62 16.28
N LEU A 638 -15.65 15.49 15.37
CA LEU A 638 -16.46 14.27 15.21
C LEU A 638 -15.64 13.12 14.63
N THR A 639 -14.70 13.41 13.73
CA THR A 639 -13.74 12.45 13.19
C THR A 639 -12.78 11.97 14.27
N ILE A 640 -12.24 12.89 15.08
CA ILE A 640 -11.38 12.56 16.23
C ILE A 640 -12.16 11.72 17.26
N ASP A 641 -13.41 12.07 17.57
CA ASP A 641 -14.30 11.30 18.45
C ASP A 641 -14.54 9.88 17.92
N GLY A 642 -14.81 9.73 16.62
CA GLY A 642 -15.04 8.43 15.97
C GLY A 642 -13.82 7.51 16.00
N LEU A 643 -12.64 8.04 15.63
CA LEU A 643 -11.37 7.30 15.69
C LEU A 643 -11.01 6.90 17.13
N THR A 644 -11.17 7.82 18.09
CA THR A 644 -10.95 7.55 19.52
C THR A 644 -11.91 6.46 20.02
N ALA A 645 -13.19 6.52 19.63
CA ALA A 645 -14.19 5.52 20.01
C ALA A 645 -13.90 4.14 19.43
N PHE A 646 -13.42 4.05 18.18
CA PHE A 646 -12.98 2.79 17.60
C PHE A 646 -11.84 2.16 18.42
N LEU A 647 -10.75 2.90 18.69
CA LEU A 647 -9.62 2.39 19.48
C LEU A 647 -10.01 2.02 20.92
N ALA A 648 -10.94 2.75 21.54
CA ALA A 648 -11.44 2.47 22.88
C ALA A 648 -12.32 1.20 22.94
N LEU A 649 -12.99 0.86 21.83
CA LEU A 649 -13.91 -0.27 21.72
C LEU A 649 -13.32 -1.48 20.96
N LEU A 650 -12.10 -1.38 20.42
CA LEU A 650 -11.40 -2.43 19.69
C LEU A 650 -10.87 -3.51 20.66
N ALA A 651 -11.28 -4.76 20.45
CA ALA A 651 -10.89 -5.85 21.33
C ALA A 651 -9.39 -6.18 21.23
N PRO A 652 -8.78 -6.71 22.31
CA PRO A 652 -7.47 -7.33 22.23
C PRO A 652 -7.52 -8.62 21.38
N PRO A 653 -6.37 -9.09 20.87
CA PRO A 653 -6.29 -10.36 20.16
C PRO A 653 -6.81 -11.56 20.99
N PRO A 654 -7.49 -12.53 20.37
CA PRO A 654 -7.97 -13.73 21.05
C PRO A 654 -6.84 -14.76 21.27
N ARG A 655 -6.52 -15.06 22.55
CA ARG A 655 -5.57 -16.15 22.92
C ARG A 655 -6.01 -17.48 22.29
N THR A 656 -5.26 -17.98 21.32
CA THR A 656 -5.59 -19.16 20.52
C THR A 656 -4.73 -20.36 20.92
N ARG A 657 -5.37 -21.42 21.42
CA ARG A 657 -4.70 -22.58 22.04
C ARG A 657 -4.80 -23.84 21.18
N VAL A 658 -3.66 -24.36 20.72
CA VAL A 658 -3.50 -25.52 19.83
C VAL A 658 -2.91 -26.72 20.56
N ASP A 659 -1.80 -26.57 21.29
CA ASP A 659 -1.21 -27.62 22.13
C ASP A 659 -1.18 -27.16 23.59
N ARG A 660 -2.28 -27.47 24.28
CA ARG A 660 -2.49 -27.05 25.66
C ARG A 660 -1.39 -27.49 26.61
N VAL A 661 -0.78 -28.65 26.39
CA VAL A 661 0.24 -29.20 27.29
C VAL A 661 1.57 -28.47 27.10
N ALA A 662 1.95 -28.21 25.85
CA ALA A 662 3.14 -27.41 25.54
C ALA A 662 2.98 -25.95 25.98
N GLU A 663 1.79 -25.37 25.79
CA GLU A 663 1.46 -24.00 26.20
C GLU A 663 1.47 -23.80 27.71
N ASP A 664 0.82 -24.69 28.48
CA ASP A 664 0.77 -24.58 29.94
C ASP A 664 2.20 -24.74 30.53
N ALA A 665 3.02 -25.66 29.97
CA ALA A 665 4.42 -25.80 30.33
C ALA A 665 5.28 -24.59 29.91
N GLY A 666 4.99 -23.99 28.74
CA GLY A 666 5.66 -22.79 28.27
C GLY A 666 5.36 -21.55 29.13
N GLU A 667 4.15 -21.45 29.69
CA GLU A 667 3.76 -20.39 30.63
C GLU A 667 4.50 -20.55 31.97
N GLU A 668 4.68 -21.78 32.48
CA GLU A 668 5.54 -22.06 33.63
C GLU A 668 7.01 -21.69 33.34
N ILE A 669 7.53 -22.04 32.15
CA ILE A 669 8.89 -21.70 31.72
C ILE A 669 9.07 -20.19 31.66
N PHE A 670 8.17 -19.45 31.01
CA PHE A 670 8.17 -17.99 30.88
C PHE A 670 8.32 -17.28 32.23
N VAL A 671 7.60 -17.74 33.26
CA VAL A 671 7.76 -17.23 34.63
C VAL A 671 9.12 -17.63 35.22
N SER A 672 9.50 -18.90 35.13
CA SER A 672 10.73 -19.42 35.76
C SER A 672 12.04 -18.85 35.21
N VAL A 673 12.09 -18.48 33.93
CA VAL A 673 13.26 -17.82 33.31
C VAL A 673 13.27 -16.31 33.55
N GLY A 674 12.19 -15.73 34.10
CA GLY A 674 12.09 -14.32 34.46
C GLY A 674 11.57 -13.39 33.35
N CYS A 675 10.91 -13.89 32.30
CA CYS A 675 10.24 -13.01 31.33
C CYS A 675 9.11 -12.21 32.00
N ALA A 676 8.42 -12.83 32.96
CA ALA A 676 7.32 -12.25 33.70
C ALA A 676 7.70 -11.12 34.68
N LEU A 677 8.99 -10.77 34.80
CA LEU A 677 9.44 -9.64 35.64
C LEU A 677 9.04 -8.29 35.02
N CYS A 678 9.17 -8.14 33.69
CA CYS A 678 8.69 -6.97 32.96
C CYS A 678 7.39 -7.27 32.17
N HIS A 679 7.26 -8.47 31.59
CA HIS A 679 6.04 -8.89 30.89
C HIS A 679 5.00 -9.46 31.85
N VAL A 680 4.53 -8.60 32.78
CA VAL A 680 3.63 -8.96 33.88
C VAL A 680 2.32 -9.57 33.34
N PRO A 681 1.98 -10.84 33.66
CA PRO A 681 0.89 -11.58 33.01
C PRO A 681 -0.53 -11.01 33.15
N LEU A 682 -0.77 -10.19 34.18
CA LEU A 682 -2.12 -9.72 34.53
C LEU A 682 -2.06 -8.37 35.23
N LEU A 683 -2.74 -7.38 34.66
CA LEU A 683 -3.05 -6.09 35.28
C LEU A 683 -4.56 -6.00 35.58
N GLN A 684 -4.96 -5.09 36.46
CA GLN A 684 -6.37 -4.85 36.79
C GLN A 684 -6.75 -3.38 36.56
N THR A 685 -7.95 -3.19 35.98
CA THR A 685 -8.65 -1.90 35.88
C THR A 685 -9.38 -1.55 37.19
N ASP A 686 -9.76 -0.29 37.37
CA ASP A 686 -10.58 0.14 38.53
C ASP A 686 -11.97 -0.54 38.56
N GLU A 687 -12.50 -0.97 37.40
CA GLU A 687 -13.75 -1.73 37.32
C GLU A 687 -13.58 -3.23 37.64
N GLY A 688 -12.36 -3.69 37.93
CA GLY A 688 -12.05 -5.09 38.21
C GLY A 688 -11.97 -6.01 36.99
N ILE A 689 -11.86 -5.46 35.78
CA ILE A 689 -11.54 -6.24 34.57
C ILE A 689 -10.08 -6.68 34.63
N GLU A 690 -9.86 -7.98 34.44
CA GLU A 690 -8.55 -8.60 34.24
C GLU A 690 -8.01 -8.29 32.83
N VAL A 691 -6.82 -7.67 32.75
CA VAL A 691 -6.15 -7.35 31.49
C VAL A 691 -4.89 -8.22 31.36
N ARG A 692 -4.99 -9.29 30.57
CA ARG A 692 -3.93 -10.30 30.38
C ARG A 692 -3.02 -9.95 29.20
N ALA A 693 -2.42 -8.77 29.27
CA ALA A 693 -1.62 -8.19 28.19
C ALA A 693 -0.13 -8.58 28.23
N TYR A 694 0.37 -9.19 29.33
CA TYR A 694 1.79 -9.55 29.51
C TYR A 694 2.73 -8.34 29.33
N THR A 695 2.48 -7.30 30.12
CA THR A 695 3.18 -6.01 30.15
C THR A 695 2.91 -5.35 31.49
N ASP A 696 3.88 -4.58 32.00
CA ASP A 696 3.74 -3.64 33.11
C ASP A 696 3.49 -2.19 32.68
N LEU A 697 3.65 -1.90 31.37
CA LEU A 697 3.64 -0.57 30.74
C LEU A 697 4.77 0.37 31.20
N LEU A 698 5.84 -0.18 31.80
CA LEU A 698 7.02 0.56 32.26
C LEU A 698 8.09 0.65 31.18
N LEU A 699 8.97 1.65 31.31
CA LEU A 699 10.22 1.79 30.56
C LEU A 699 11.32 0.91 31.18
N HIS A 700 12.06 0.21 30.33
CA HIS A 700 13.24 -0.59 30.70
C HIS A 700 14.40 -0.38 29.72
N ASP A 701 15.63 -0.39 30.22
CA ASP A 701 16.85 -0.52 29.42
C ASP A 701 16.94 -1.95 28.86
N VAL A 702 16.59 -2.11 27.58
CA VAL A 702 16.57 -3.41 26.89
C VAL A 702 17.56 -3.50 25.72
N ALA A 703 18.45 -2.51 25.58
CA ALA A 703 19.44 -2.43 24.49
C ALA A 703 20.88 -2.61 25.00
N GLU A 704 21.83 -2.83 24.08
CA GLU A 704 23.22 -3.06 24.47
C GLU A 704 23.88 -1.79 25.03
N SER A 705 24.90 -1.98 25.88
CA SER A 705 25.68 -0.86 26.40
C SER A 705 26.48 -0.20 25.28
N GLY A 706 26.16 1.06 24.97
CA GLY A 706 26.74 1.79 23.84
C GLY A 706 25.91 1.74 22.54
N SER A 707 24.72 1.12 22.55
CA SER A 707 23.75 1.29 21.46
C SER A 707 23.33 2.76 21.33
N PHE A 708 23.16 3.20 20.08
CA PHE A 708 22.47 4.44 19.72
C PHE A 708 20.95 4.21 19.72
N GLY A 709 20.18 5.29 19.63
CA GLY A 709 18.72 5.29 19.62
C GLY A 709 18.17 6.71 19.78
N ILE A 710 16.87 6.90 19.63
CA ILE A 710 16.21 8.21 19.81
C ILE A 710 15.81 8.43 21.28
N GLU A 711 15.95 9.65 21.82
CA GLU A 711 15.36 10.03 23.12
C GLU A 711 13.96 10.66 22.91
N GLU A 712 13.01 10.39 23.81
CA GLU A 712 11.66 10.97 23.78
C GLU A 712 11.26 11.45 25.19
N GLY A 713 11.27 12.77 25.42
CA GLY A 713 11.06 13.32 26.76
C GLY A 713 12.23 12.98 27.69
N ASP A 714 11.95 12.33 28.83
CA ASP A 714 13.00 11.82 29.71
C ASP A 714 13.42 10.36 29.38
N ALA A 715 12.75 9.70 28.43
CA ALA A 715 13.04 8.33 28.02
C ALA A 715 14.33 8.27 27.19
N GLY A 716 15.39 7.75 27.79
CA GLY A 716 16.73 7.69 27.20
C GLY A 716 16.83 6.74 26.00
N ILE A 717 17.94 6.82 25.26
CA ILE A 717 18.12 6.12 23.96
C ILE A 717 17.86 4.60 24.02
N ARG A 718 18.12 3.95 25.16
CA ARG A 718 17.98 2.49 25.36
C ARG A 718 16.68 2.07 26.08
N GLU A 719 15.91 3.03 26.58
CA GLU A 719 14.69 2.76 27.35
C GLU A 719 13.50 2.55 26.41
N PHE A 720 12.78 1.45 26.58
CA PHE A 720 11.56 1.15 25.81
C PHE A 720 10.45 0.62 26.72
N ARG A 721 9.21 0.96 26.39
CA ARG A 721 8.02 0.47 27.07
C ARG A 721 7.84 -1.02 26.76
N THR A 722 7.53 -1.86 27.75
CA THR A 722 7.16 -3.26 27.48
C THR A 722 5.93 -3.31 26.55
N PRO A 723 5.99 -3.87 25.33
CA PRO A 723 4.81 -4.02 24.49
C PRO A 723 3.90 -5.12 25.07
N PRO A 724 2.57 -5.03 24.89
CA PRO A 724 1.69 -6.14 25.22
C PRO A 724 2.01 -7.35 24.31
N LEU A 725 2.07 -8.55 24.87
CA LEU A 725 2.36 -9.78 24.10
C LEU A 725 1.10 -10.52 23.61
N TRP A 726 -0.10 -9.96 23.81
CA TRP A 726 -1.31 -10.53 23.20
C TRP A 726 -1.24 -10.46 21.67
N GLY A 727 -1.63 -11.52 20.97
CA GLY A 727 -1.52 -11.64 19.52
C GLY A 727 -0.12 -11.54 18.95
N VAL A 728 0.95 -11.63 19.76
CA VAL A 728 2.34 -11.43 19.30
C VAL A 728 2.74 -12.37 18.18
N SER A 729 2.06 -13.53 18.03
CA SER A 729 2.25 -14.43 16.90
C SER A 729 1.95 -13.83 15.52
N GLN A 730 1.20 -12.72 15.44
CA GLN A 730 0.74 -12.08 14.20
C GLN A 730 1.27 -10.64 14.03
N THR A 731 2.23 -10.19 14.85
CA THR A 731 2.75 -8.81 14.84
C THR A 731 4.22 -8.75 14.46
N ALA A 732 4.70 -9.65 13.60
CA ALA A 732 6.04 -9.57 13.06
C ALA A 732 6.14 -8.42 12.02
N PRO A 733 7.27 -7.71 11.92
CA PRO A 733 8.52 -7.93 12.64
C PRO A 733 8.49 -7.41 14.09
N TYR A 734 9.46 -7.84 14.89
CA TYR A 734 9.54 -7.60 16.32
C TYR A 734 10.60 -6.56 16.70
N LEU A 735 10.50 -6.09 17.95
CA LEU A 735 11.25 -4.97 18.55
C LEU A 735 10.83 -3.61 17.98
N HIS A 736 11.30 -2.53 18.62
CA HIS A 736 10.93 -1.18 18.24
C HIS A 736 11.41 -0.80 16.84
N ASP A 737 12.43 -1.46 16.32
CA ASP A 737 13.09 -1.19 15.04
C ASP A 737 12.81 -2.26 13.97
N GLY A 738 11.94 -3.23 14.26
CA GLY A 738 11.54 -4.27 13.31
C GLY A 738 12.69 -5.19 12.86
N ARG A 739 13.86 -5.18 13.52
CA ARG A 739 15.04 -5.94 13.07
C ARG A 739 14.93 -7.46 13.26
N ALA A 740 13.97 -7.93 14.06
CA ALA A 740 13.78 -9.35 14.35
C ALA A 740 12.59 -9.91 13.57
N SER A 741 12.83 -10.89 12.69
CA SER A 741 11.78 -11.55 11.90
C SER A 741 11.07 -12.66 12.69
N THR A 742 11.74 -13.27 13.67
CA THR A 742 11.17 -14.32 14.52
C THR A 742 11.15 -13.96 16.01
N LEU A 743 10.21 -14.55 16.76
CA LEU A 743 10.18 -14.47 18.22
C LEU A 743 11.50 -14.91 18.88
N GLN A 744 12.24 -15.84 18.24
CA GLN A 744 13.51 -16.30 18.76
C GLN A 744 14.62 -15.24 18.58
N GLU A 745 14.71 -14.60 17.41
CA GLU A 745 15.59 -13.44 17.22
C GLU A 745 15.24 -12.31 18.17
N ALA A 746 13.95 -12.01 18.33
CA ALA A 746 13.48 -10.97 19.24
C ALA A 746 13.97 -11.22 20.67
N ILE A 747 13.80 -12.43 21.20
CA ILE A 747 14.33 -12.83 22.51
C ILE A 747 15.85 -12.70 22.56
N GLN A 748 16.58 -13.17 21.54
CA GLN A 748 18.04 -13.12 21.49
C GLN A 748 18.60 -11.69 21.45
N ALA A 749 17.85 -10.75 20.87
CA ALA A 749 18.23 -9.35 20.73
C ALA A 749 17.93 -8.48 21.97
N HIS A 750 17.31 -9.04 23.02
CA HIS A 750 17.16 -8.35 24.31
C HIS A 750 18.52 -8.18 24.99
N ALA A 751 18.77 -7.02 25.58
CA ALA A 751 19.97 -6.70 26.36
C ALA A 751 19.59 -5.87 27.59
N GLY A 752 20.52 -5.07 28.14
CA GLY A 752 20.31 -4.29 29.36
C GLY A 752 19.82 -5.16 30.53
N GLU A 753 18.75 -4.72 31.19
CA GLU A 753 18.04 -5.43 32.29
C GLU A 753 17.64 -6.86 31.89
N ALA A 754 17.16 -7.04 30.65
CA ALA A 754 16.68 -8.32 30.16
C ALA A 754 17.80 -9.34 29.84
N SER A 755 19.09 -8.95 29.90
CA SER A 755 20.22 -9.82 29.54
C SER A 755 20.23 -11.14 30.33
N ALA A 756 19.99 -11.09 31.64
CA ALA A 756 19.99 -12.28 32.48
C ALA A 756 18.81 -13.23 32.17
N THR A 757 17.66 -12.68 31.76
CA THR A 757 16.50 -13.46 31.31
C THR A 757 16.77 -14.10 29.94
N ARG A 758 17.31 -13.34 28.97
CA ARG A 758 17.74 -13.88 27.67
C ARG A 758 18.72 -15.04 27.85
N ASP A 759 19.75 -14.86 28.67
CA ASP A 759 20.81 -15.87 28.84
C ASP A 759 20.22 -17.18 29.42
N ARG A 760 19.31 -17.09 30.40
CA ARG A 760 18.55 -18.26 30.90
C ARG A 760 17.68 -18.92 29.82
N VAL A 761 17.06 -18.17 28.91
CA VAL A 761 16.34 -18.74 27.76
C VAL A 761 17.31 -19.43 26.77
N GLY A 762 18.53 -18.92 26.64
CA GLY A 762 19.60 -19.55 25.87
C GLY A 762 20.04 -20.92 26.42
N GLU A 763 20.00 -21.09 27.74
CA GLU A 763 20.31 -22.35 28.43
C GLU A 763 19.23 -23.43 28.33
N LEU A 764 17.98 -23.08 27.98
CA LEU A 764 16.87 -24.03 27.83
C LEU A 764 17.17 -25.10 26.77
N ILE A 765 16.77 -26.35 27.05
CA ILE A 765 16.82 -27.43 26.06
C ILE A 765 15.77 -27.20 24.96
N GLU A 766 15.95 -27.86 23.81
CA GLU A 766 15.07 -27.73 22.64
C GLU A 766 13.58 -27.89 22.96
N ALA A 767 13.21 -28.87 23.80
CA ALA A 767 11.82 -29.11 24.20
C ALA A 767 11.24 -27.99 25.09
N GLU A 768 12.04 -27.42 26.00
CA GLU A 768 11.63 -26.29 26.85
C GLU A 768 11.48 -25.01 26.03
N ARG A 769 12.43 -24.75 25.13
CA ARG A 769 12.36 -23.63 24.18
C ARG A 769 11.17 -23.75 23.24
N ALA A 770 10.88 -24.95 22.75
CA ALA A 770 9.70 -25.20 21.93
C ALA A 770 8.39 -24.96 22.70
N ALA A 771 8.32 -25.35 23.98
CA ALA A 771 7.19 -25.06 24.85
C ALA A 771 7.01 -23.54 25.10
N LEU A 772 8.09 -22.82 25.42
CA LEU A 772 8.07 -21.35 25.56
C LEU A 772 7.58 -20.66 24.29
N LEU A 773 8.08 -21.06 23.12
CA LEU A 773 7.63 -20.52 21.83
C LEU A 773 6.19 -20.94 21.48
N ALA A 774 5.71 -22.10 21.92
CA ALA A 774 4.31 -22.51 21.78
C ALA A 774 3.39 -21.66 22.66
N PHE A 775 3.79 -21.37 23.90
CA PHE A 775 3.10 -20.45 24.78
C PHE A 775 3.00 -19.04 24.18
N LEU A 776 4.12 -18.45 23.77
CA LEU A 776 4.14 -17.11 23.15
C LEU A 776 3.30 -17.06 21.87
N ARG A 777 3.30 -18.13 21.05
CA ARG A 777 2.44 -18.21 19.86
C ARG A 777 0.95 -18.40 20.18
N SER A 778 0.61 -18.79 21.41
CA SER A 778 -0.78 -18.94 21.85
C SER A 778 -1.41 -17.63 22.29
N LEU A 779 -0.59 -16.65 22.69
CA LEU A 779 -1.01 -15.30 23.10
C LEU A 779 -1.61 -14.52 21.93
#